data_AF-A0A135YXZ4-F1
#
_entry.id   AF-A0A135YXZ4-F1
#
_cell.length_a   1.000
_cell.length_b   1.000
_cell.length_c   1.000
_cell.angle_alpha   90.00
_cell.angle_beta   90.00
_cell.angle_gamma   90.00
#
_symmetry.space_group_name_H-M   'P 1'
#
loop_
_entity.id
_entity.type
_entity.pdbx_description
1 polymer ?
#
loop_
_entity_poly.entity_id
_entity_poly.type
_entity_poly.pdbx_seq_one_letter_code
_entity_poly.pdbx_strand_id
1 'polypeptide(L)'
;MTNILRNIKSICRIGVGNYNEDSCDHLDNAAWVIDGATGLNGKNLVSDTSDAHWYSNWWNSYIRENLKDQTRLDDFLYKGLEDIRREYIEIISNKGIDVSSISKIDLPSASICLTRVIDNRLEYIILGDCRLYIGQSNETIKISDESVSKLDDEVFEKMRSLDDFGNVSLDDTKSRVMDKIVENRLKNNTDEGYWILSFDKDAAYKARSGSIDIDQETRVMIASDGYFSASEKYHLYEERDLLDLTFKRGMESIYREIRDFESDEERVRFIPRFKSMDDSTCVVFEISPIGRRRVLHISAQKPDYTGSGIYMSGIIKGMDHLTSGQALIAGVDSSDDLPSMMEKFKDIDLSFYPVLYNDGILDFNVPGMSDNMPYPSTIYKNMTDDMAGRMESSFLSKLDQAVKEFKPDLIVCHHLYFTTSLVRENINDIPVVAICHGTCLRQLMSHDFKKDLIIGAIPKLDKIYALHDIQAGLIRDIFNIEDSRIEVLGSGYDKTIFNCESRSDKSSSKEITLAYAGKLAYAKGLMEFFDALEKVDFPEEDLVFYLAGDGSEQEEVINIKNKGNKSKFRVEFLGRLNQYQLASMLNQSDIFVLPSYYEGLPLVLLEAMACGNSILTTDIDGVKEWLGQDINTSGMISYVGLPEMEAVSRPKVDRLGEYVDRLALAIEDSIRTRLDKNYRQVNIEEMSWNGLAKKLYDSCD
;
A
#
# COMPACT_ATOMS: atom_id res chain seq x y z
N MET A 1 -0.74 -0.18 22.27
CA MET A 1 0.31 0.44 21.45
C MET A 1 1.54 -0.41 21.60
N THR A 2 1.82 -1.21 20.59
CA THR A 2 2.96 -2.13 20.56
C THR A 2 4.15 -1.34 20.01
N ASN A 3 5.25 -1.21 20.75
CA ASN A 3 6.44 -0.50 20.24
C ASN A 3 6.89 -1.13 18.92
N ILE A 4 6.92 -0.33 17.84
CA ILE A 4 7.30 -0.75 16.48
C ILE A 4 8.81 -0.98 16.44
N LEU A 5 9.57 -0.06 17.04
CA LEU A 5 11.00 -0.21 17.24
C LEU A 5 11.27 -1.06 18.50
N ARG A 6 12.06 -2.13 18.35
CA ARG A 6 12.49 -3.04 19.43
C ARG A 6 14.00 -3.02 19.60
N ASN A 7 14.44 -3.45 20.77
CA ASN A 7 15.86 -3.63 21.11
C ASN A 7 16.72 -2.40 20.82
N ILE A 8 16.14 -1.20 20.95
CA ILE A 8 16.80 0.07 20.69
C ILE A 8 17.98 0.22 21.65
N LYS A 9 19.15 0.48 21.11
CA LYS A 9 20.36 0.83 21.86
C LYS A 9 21.01 2.03 21.20
N SER A 10 21.63 2.87 22.01
CA SER A 10 22.40 4.00 21.51
C SER A 10 23.67 4.22 22.30
N ILE A 11 24.66 4.79 21.62
CA ILE A 11 25.81 5.45 22.23
C ILE A 11 25.88 6.86 21.68
N CYS A 12 26.27 7.79 22.54
CA CYS A 12 26.54 9.18 22.21
C CYS A 12 27.67 9.60 23.16
N ARG A 13 28.90 9.62 22.64
CA ARG A 13 30.12 9.73 23.45
C ARG A 13 31.00 10.86 22.94
N ILE A 14 31.41 11.69 23.88
CA ILE A 14 32.34 12.79 23.61
C ILE A 14 33.72 12.26 23.13
N GLY A 15 34.34 13.00 22.23
CA GLY A 15 35.73 12.89 21.79
C GLY A 15 36.65 13.78 22.64
N VAL A 16 37.50 14.58 22.00
CA VAL A 16 38.44 15.49 22.68
C VAL A 16 37.86 16.86 23.08
N GLY A 17 36.61 17.13 22.71
CA GLY A 17 35.92 18.38 23.09
C GLY A 17 35.60 18.49 24.57
N ASN A 18 35.11 19.67 24.99
CA ASN A 18 34.56 19.87 26.34
C ASN A 18 33.09 19.43 26.45
N TYR A 19 32.38 19.42 25.33
CA TYR A 19 30.98 19.01 25.21
C TYR A 19 30.85 18.09 24.01
N ASN A 20 29.90 17.16 24.08
CA ASN A 20 29.54 16.32 22.94
C ASN A 20 28.65 17.15 22.01
N GLU A 21 29.11 17.42 20.79
CA GLU A 21 28.37 18.20 19.80
C GLU A 21 27.32 17.35 19.07
N ASP A 22 27.39 16.03 19.20
CA ASP A 22 26.38 15.10 18.70
C ASP A 22 25.17 14.98 19.63
N SER A 23 24.06 14.54 19.04
CA SER A 23 22.89 14.05 19.78
C SER A 23 22.23 12.89 19.04
N CYS A 24 21.51 12.05 19.77
CA CYS A 24 20.70 10.99 19.18
C CYS A 24 19.54 10.66 20.10
N ASP A 25 18.44 10.21 19.53
CA ASP A 25 17.28 9.83 20.32
C ASP A 25 16.28 9.01 19.50
N HIS A 26 15.17 8.62 20.13
CA HIS A 26 14.12 7.84 19.49
C HIS A 26 12.71 8.14 20.05
N LEU A 27 11.71 7.73 19.26
CA LEU A 27 10.29 7.58 19.59
C LEU A 27 9.88 6.11 19.42
N ASP A 28 8.59 5.79 19.54
CA ASP A 28 8.08 4.43 19.38
C ASP A 28 8.20 3.90 17.94
N ASN A 29 8.20 4.82 16.95
CA ASN A 29 8.28 4.53 15.52
C ASN A 29 9.39 5.32 14.79
N ALA A 30 10.24 6.07 15.47
CA ALA A 30 11.28 6.89 14.83
C ALA A 30 12.60 6.87 15.60
N ALA A 31 13.71 7.07 14.91
CA ALA A 31 15.04 7.17 15.51
C ALA A 31 15.96 8.05 14.66
N TRP A 32 16.88 8.76 15.30
CA TRP A 32 17.79 9.68 14.61
C TRP A 32 19.16 9.83 15.27
N VAL A 33 20.12 10.27 14.46
CA VAL A 33 21.44 10.77 14.87
C VAL A 33 21.65 12.14 14.25
N ILE A 34 22.19 13.05 15.04
CA ILE A 34 22.58 14.40 14.65
C ILE A 34 24.04 14.59 15.06
N ASP A 35 24.89 14.90 14.10
CA ASP A 35 26.33 15.09 14.27
C ASP A 35 26.67 16.58 14.10
N GLY A 36 27.14 17.21 15.17
CA GLY A 36 27.29 18.66 15.27
C GLY A 36 28.67 19.16 14.85
N ALA A 37 28.71 20.24 14.07
CA ALA A 37 29.94 20.88 13.63
C ALA A 37 30.01 22.36 14.03
N THR A 38 30.94 22.68 14.94
CA THR A 38 31.23 24.05 15.37
C THR A 38 31.88 24.90 14.27
N GLY A 39 31.61 26.21 14.31
CA GLY A 39 32.19 27.19 13.39
C GLY A 39 33.73 27.27 13.46
N LEU A 40 34.36 27.67 12.35
CA LEU A 40 35.81 27.54 12.16
C LEU A 40 36.66 28.57 12.93
N ASN A 41 36.11 29.74 13.31
CA ASN A 41 36.87 30.78 14.00
C ASN A 41 36.74 30.72 15.54
N GLY A 42 36.21 29.64 16.10
CA GLY A 42 36.08 29.46 17.56
C GLY A 42 35.14 30.47 18.24
N LYS A 43 34.23 31.09 17.47
CA LYS A 43 33.16 31.91 18.04
C LYS A 43 32.10 31.00 18.66
N ASN A 44 31.63 31.39 19.84
CA ASN A 44 30.51 30.77 20.54
C ASN A 44 29.49 31.88 20.82
N LEU A 45 28.48 31.97 19.96
CA LEU A 45 27.59 33.12 19.84
C LEU A 45 26.27 32.92 20.59
N VAL A 46 25.85 31.69 20.82
CA VAL A 46 24.52 31.33 21.34
C VAL A 46 24.63 30.77 22.74
N SER A 47 25.47 29.77 22.95
CA SER A 47 25.50 28.92 24.15
C SER A 47 26.63 29.27 25.13
N ASP A 48 26.50 28.86 26.38
CA ASP A 48 27.63 28.79 27.34
C ASP A 48 28.50 27.53 27.13
N THR A 49 28.05 26.60 26.29
CA THR A 49 28.78 25.37 25.91
C THR A 49 29.52 25.53 24.57
N SER A 50 28.97 25.00 23.48
CA SER A 50 29.34 25.34 22.09
C SER A 50 28.08 25.56 21.26
N ASP A 51 28.21 26.35 20.18
CA ASP A 51 27.09 26.62 19.28
C ASP A 51 26.58 25.34 18.59
N ALA A 52 27.47 24.40 18.25
CA ALA A 52 27.06 23.11 17.66
C ALA A 52 26.33 22.24 18.68
N HIS A 53 26.77 22.21 19.94
CA HIS A 53 26.06 21.50 21.01
C HIS A 53 24.65 22.06 21.22
N TRP A 54 24.47 23.39 21.20
CA TRP A 54 23.13 23.98 21.24
C TRP A 54 22.31 23.58 20.01
N TYR A 55 22.91 23.66 18.82
CA TYR A 55 22.24 23.39 17.56
C TYR A 55 21.73 21.95 17.46
N SER A 56 22.56 20.96 17.81
CA SER A 56 22.18 19.55 17.78
C SER A 56 21.10 19.23 18.81
N ASN A 57 21.22 19.74 20.04
CA ASN A 57 20.20 19.54 21.08
C ASN A 57 18.87 20.25 20.79
N TRP A 58 18.90 21.40 20.10
CA TRP A 58 17.69 22.04 19.61
C TRP A 58 16.95 21.11 18.65
N TRP A 59 17.65 20.54 17.67
CA TRP A 59 17.06 19.61 16.73
C TRP A 59 16.56 18.33 17.40
N ASN A 60 17.32 17.81 18.37
CA ASN A 60 16.90 16.65 19.14
C ASN A 60 15.55 16.88 19.85
N SER A 61 15.39 18.05 20.47
CA SER A 61 14.16 18.45 21.15
C SER A 61 13.01 18.71 20.17
N TYR A 62 13.30 19.42 19.07
CA TYR A 62 12.31 19.75 18.04
C TYR A 62 11.72 18.48 17.39
N ILE A 63 12.55 17.49 17.05
CA ILE A 63 12.09 16.20 16.49
C ILE A 63 11.17 15.49 17.48
N ARG A 64 11.61 15.36 18.73
CA ARG A 64 10.85 14.71 19.79
C ARG A 64 9.46 15.33 20.01
N GLU A 65 9.35 16.65 19.90
CA GLU A 65 8.11 17.38 20.20
C GLU A 65 7.18 17.54 18.98
N ASN A 66 7.72 17.54 17.76
CA ASN A 66 6.97 17.97 16.57
C ASN A 66 6.84 16.90 15.47
N LEU A 67 7.56 15.78 15.53
CA LEU A 67 7.45 14.74 14.50
C LEU A 67 6.08 14.05 14.57
N LYS A 68 5.33 14.07 13.46
CA LYS A 68 4.00 13.48 13.31
C LYS A 68 3.93 12.61 12.06
N ASP A 69 3.23 11.48 12.11
CA ASP A 69 3.15 10.49 11.03
C ASP A 69 2.70 11.08 9.68
N GLN A 70 1.78 12.05 9.67
CA GLN A 70 1.22 12.58 8.41
C GLN A 70 2.13 13.58 7.67
N THR A 71 3.26 14.00 8.25
CA THR A 71 4.13 15.05 7.66
C THR A 71 5.29 14.41 6.91
N ARG A 72 5.52 14.81 5.65
CA ARG A 72 6.73 14.41 4.91
C ARG A 72 7.98 14.90 5.64
N LEU A 73 9.04 14.08 5.63
CA LEU A 73 10.26 14.38 6.40
C LEU A 73 10.99 15.64 5.88
N ASP A 74 10.94 15.92 4.58
CA ASP A 74 11.50 17.14 3.98
C ASP A 74 10.75 18.40 4.42
N ASP A 75 9.41 18.40 4.36
CA ASP A 75 8.57 19.48 4.86
C ASP A 75 8.74 19.69 6.38
N PHE A 76 9.00 18.60 7.12
CA PHE A 76 9.29 18.65 8.54
C PHE A 76 10.62 19.37 8.83
N LEU A 77 11.69 19.01 8.12
CA LEU A 77 12.99 19.70 8.25
C LEU A 77 12.90 21.16 7.79
N TYR A 78 12.17 21.44 6.71
CA TYR A 78 11.99 22.82 6.23
C TYR A 78 11.44 23.74 7.32
N LYS A 79 10.37 23.30 8.01
CA LYS A 79 9.76 24.06 9.11
C LYS A 79 10.71 24.21 10.29
N GLY A 80 11.43 23.14 10.66
CA GLY A 80 12.42 23.20 11.73
C GLY A 80 13.55 24.19 11.44
N LEU A 81 14.01 24.27 10.18
CA LEU A 81 15.02 25.23 9.74
C LEU A 81 14.52 26.68 9.81
N GLU A 82 13.24 26.93 9.52
CA GLU A 82 12.64 28.26 9.70
C GLU A 82 12.54 28.64 11.19
N ASP A 83 12.17 27.70 12.04
CA ASP A 83 11.99 27.93 13.47
C ASP A 83 13.32 28.16 14.20
N ILE A 84 14.32 27.30 14.00
CA ILE A 84 15.65 27.48 14.61
C ILE A 84 16.33 28.75 14.12
N ARG A 85 16.14 29.13 12.85
CA ARG A 85 16.68 30.38 12.31
C ARG A 85 16.07 31.59 12.99
N ARG A 86 14.76 31.57 13.21
CA ARG A 86 14.04 32.65 13.90
C ARG A 86 14.57 32.79 15.35
N GLU A 87 14.70 31.68 16.06
CA GLU A 87 15.22 31.65 17.42
C GLU A 87 16.68 32.13 17.50
N TYR A 88 17.54 31.66 16.58
CA TYR A 88 18.93 32.11 16.47
C TYR A 88 19.02 33.63 16.30
N ILE A 89 18.26 34.20 15.35
CA ILE A 89 18.24 35.65 15.11
C ILE A 89 17.81 36.41 16.36
N GLU A 90 16.82 35.91 17.10
CA GLU A 90 16.37 36.51 18.35
C GLU A 90 17.47 36.51 19.43
N ILE A 91 18.14 35.37 19.64
CA ILE A 91 19.24 35.26 20.62
C ILE A 91 20.38 36.21 20.28
N ILE A 92 20.81 36.24 19.02
CA ILE A 92 21.91 37.11 18.55
C ILE A 92 21.54 38.59 18.67
N SER A 93 20.31 38.95 18.30
CA SER A 93 19.81 40.33 18.41
C SER A 93 19.75 40.79 19.87
N ASN A 94 19.33 39.91 20.79
CA ASN A 94 19.30 40.19 22.23
C ASN A 94 20.70 40.39 22.84
N LYS A 95 21.73 39.80 22.23
CA LYS A 95 23.15 40.05 22.57
C LYS A 95 23.72 41.33 21.93
N GLY A 96 22.92 42.05 21.14
CA GLY A 96 23.33 43.28 20.46
C GLY A 96 24.28 43.07 19.27
N ILE A 97 24.32 41.86 18.72
CA ILE A 97 25.17 41.48 17.59
C ILE A 97 24.36 41.64 16.29
N ASP A 98 24.92 42.29 15.28
CA ASP A 98 24.32 42.36 13.95
C ASP A 98 24.48 41.01 13.23
N VAL A 99 23.37 40.32 12.96
CA VAL A 99 23.35 39.02 12.28
C VAL A 99 24.06 39.09 10.91
N SER A 100 23.98 40.23 10.21
CA SER A 100 24.61 40.39 8.89
C SER A 100 26.15 40.45 8.95
N SER A 101 26.71 40.68 10.14
CA SER A 101 28.15 40.70 10.39
C SER A 101 28.75 39.31 10.67
N ILE A 102 27.91 38.29 10.85
CA ILE A 102 28.34 36.92 11.17
C ILE A 102 28.74 36.22 9.88
N SER A 103 29.98 35.70 9.84
CA SER A 103 30.46 34.96 8.68
C SER A 103 29.78 33.60 8.58
N LYS A 104 29.54 33.12 7.35
CA LYS A 104 28.97 31.79 7.09
C LYS A 104 29.76 30.66 7.76
N ILE A 105 31.09 30.82 7.87
CA ILE A 105 31.96 29.82 8.51
C ILE A 105 31.89 29.81 10.04
N ASP A 106 31.28 30.84 10.65
CA ASP A 106 31.06 30.93 12.09
C ASP A 106 29.74 30.28 12.52
N LEU A 107 28.84 30.01 11.57
CA LEU A 107 27.54 29.42 11.87
C LEU A 107 27.70 27.93 12.24
N PRO A 108 27.00 27.47 13.30
CA PRO A 108 26.89 26.05 13.57
C PRO A 108 26.17 25.33 12.42
N SER A 109 26.49 24.06 12.27
CA SER A 109 25.77 23.15 11.38
C SER A 109 25.71 21.76 11.99
N ALA A 110 24.92 20.87 11.40
CA ALA A 110 24.93 19.45 11.75
C ALA A 110 24.63 18.56 10.55
N SER A 111 25.18 17.35 10.55
CA SER A 111 24.66 16.24 9.74
C SER A 111 23.48 15.60 10.48
N ILE A 112 22.49 15.09 9.77
CA ILE A 112 21.36 14.38 10.36
C ILE A 112 21.00 13.15 9.52
N CYS A 113 20.69 12.06 10.20
CA CYS A 113 19.90 10.97 9.65
C CYS A 113 18.70 10.74 10.57
N LEU A 114 17.49 10.91 10.02
CA LEU A 114 16.22 10.68 10.70
C LEU A 114 15.46 9.57 9.97
N THR A 115 14.99 8.61 10.73
CA THR A 115 14.17 7.49 10.25
C THR A 115 12.83 7.46 10.96
N ARG A 116 11.79 7.00 10.25
CA ARG A 116 10.44 6.81 10.80
C ARG A 116 9.76 5.63 10.12
N VAL A 117 9.09 4.80 10.90
CA VAL A 117 8.26 3.70 10.42
C VAL A 117 6.82 4.17 10.33
N ILE A 118 6.27 4.12 9.12
CA ILE A 118 4.84 4.31 8.83
C ILE A 118 4.38 3.09 8.06
N ASP A 119 3.28 2.49 8.52
CA ASP A 119 2.78 1.22 7.99
C ASP A 119 3.93 0.18 7.94
N ASN A 120 4.23 -0.35 6.76
CA ASN A 120 5.30 -1.33 6.55
C ASN A 120 6.52 -0.72 5.83
N ARG A 121 6.76 0.58 5.98
CA ARG A 121 7.88 1.28 5.35
C ARG A 121 8.73 2.03 6.35
N LEU A 122 10.04 1.89 6.22
CA LEU A 122 11.03 2.71 6.87
C LEU A 122 11.30 3.92 5.97
N GLU A 123 10.69 5.05 6.28
CA GLU A 123 11.05 6.34 5.70
C GLU A 123 12.37 6.82 6.30
N TYR A 124 13.19 7.47 5.48
CA TYR A 124 14.43 8.08 5.92
C TYR A 124 14.65 9.43 5.24
N ILE A 125 15.37 10.30 5.94
CA ILE A 125 15.95 11.52 5.39
C ILE A 125 17.38 11.68 5.93
N ILE A 126 18.32 11.97 5.04
CA ILE A 126 19.74 12.15 5.33
C ILE A 126 20.18 13.47 4.73
N LEU A 127 20.83 14.30 5.54
CA LEU A 127 21.39 15.58 5.15
C LEU A 127 22.76 15.73 5.82
N GLY A 128 23.84 15.84 5.04
CA GLY A 128 25.21 15.70 5.54
C GLY A 128 25.66 14.24 5.67
N ASP A 129 26.73 14.00 6.42
CA ASP A 129 27.51 12.74 6.40
C ASP A 129 27.10 11.70 7.47
N CYS A 130 25.85 11.70 7.91
CA CYS A 130 25.35 10.58 8.71
C CYS A 130 25.06 9.37 7.81
N ARG A 131 25.32 8.16 8.31
CA ARG A 131 25.08 6.91 7.57
C ARG A 131 23.92 6.11 8.13
N LEU A 132 23.13 5.55 7.20
CA LEU A 132 22.07 4.61 7.47
C LEU A 132 22.43 3.24 6.89
N TYR A 133 22.43 2.23 7.75
CA TYR A 133 22.62 0.82 7.39
C TYR A 133 21.35 0.05 7.72
N ILE A 134 20.85 -0.74 6.76
CA ILE A 134 19.62 -1.53 6.89
C ILE A 134 19.94 -2.96 6.49
N GLY A 135 19.87 -3.88 7.45
CA GLY A 135 20.04 -5.32 7.23
C GLY A 135 18.68 -5.98 7.07
N GLN A 136 18.48 -6.67 5.95
CA GLN A 136 17.31 -7.48 5.65
C GLN A 136 17.74 -8.93 5.42
N SER A 137 16.76 -9.83 5.25
CA SER A 137 16.99 -11.29 5.16
C SER A 137 18.03 -11.70 4.11
N ASN A 138 18.16 -10.92 3.02
CA ASN A 138 19.00 -11.26 1.87
C ASN A 138 20.16 -10.28 1.61
N GLU A 139 20.16 -9.09 2.22
CA GLU A 139 21.16 -8.05 1.93
C GLU A 139 21.32 -7.01 3.05
N THR A 140 22.41 -6.24 2.99
CA THR A 140 22.61 -5.03 3.80
C THR A 140 22.72 -3.82 2.89
N ILE A 141 21.80 -2.87 3.06
CA ILE A 141 21.70 -1.64 2.28
C ILE A 141 22.39 -0.51 3.04
N LYS A 142 23.27 0.24 2.36
CA LYS A 142 23.88 1.47 2.87
C LYS A 142 23.28 2.67 2.15
N ILE A 143 22.89 3.69 2.92
CA ILE A 143 22.43 4.98 2.40
C ILE A 143 23.21 6.09 3.09
N SER A 144 23.82 6.96 2.29
CA SER A 144 24.61 8.11 2.76
C SER A 144 24.62 9.22 1.72
N ASP A 145 24.98 10.43 2.14
CA ASP A 145 25.38 11.53 1.28
C ASP A 145 26.90 11.72 1.38
N GLU A 146 27.62 11.27 0.36
CA GLU A 146 29.09 11.29 0.31
C GLU A 146 29.66 12.64 -0.16
N SER A 147 28.83 13.68 -0.35
CA SER A 147 29.31 14.99 -0.83
C SER A 147 30.25 15.66 0.17
N VAL A 148 29.98 15.51 1.48
CA VAL A 148 30.84 16.01 2.56
C VAL A 148 32.15 15.24 2.59
N SER A 149 32.10 13.91 2.64
CA SER A 149 33.29 13.06 2.73
C SER A 149 34.23 13.25 1.55
N LYS A 150 33.71 13.48 0.32
CA LYS A 150 34.52 13.80 -0.86
C LYS A 150 35.33 15.08 -0.71
N LEU A 151 34.77 16.11 -0.09
CA LEU A 151 35.47 17.36 0.17
C LEU A 151 36.49 17.20 1.30
N ASP A 152 36.19 16.39 2.30
CA ASP A 152 37.12 16.06 3.37
C ASP A 152 38.31 15.24 2.85
N ASP A 153 38.07 14.31 1.92
CA ASP A 153 39.13 13.56 1.21
C ASP A 153 40.09 14.48 0.46
N GLU A 154 39.62 15.57 -0.16
CA GLU A 154 40.50 16.57 -0.78
C GLU A 154 41.42 17.24 0.26
N VAL A 155 40.90 17.51 1.47
CA VAL A 155 41.71 18.06 2.57
C VAL A 155 42.71 17.01 3.05
N PHE A 156 42.27 15.76 3.22
CA PHE A 156 43.09 14.66 3.69
C PHE A 156 44.23 14.32 2.72
N GLU A 157 44.00 14.36 1.41
CA GLU A 157 45.06 14.24 0.41
C GLU A 157 46.07 15.38 0.52
N LYS A 158 45.60 16.61 0.75
CA LYS A 158 46.50 17.75 0.99
C LYS A 158 47.32 17.58 2.27
N MET A 159 46.73 17.06 3.35
CA MET A 159 47.46 16.71 4.57
C MET A 159 48.54 15.66 4.29
N ARG A 160 48.20 14.57 3.57
CA ARG A 160 49.12 13.50 3.19
C ARG A 160 50.28 13.98 2.32
N SER A 161 50.07 15.02 1.51
CA SER A 161 51.09 15.59 0.63
C SER A 161 52.15 16.46 1.32
N LEU A 162 52.01 16.74 2.63
CA LEU A 162 53.00 17.50 3.38
C LEU A 162 54.25 16.62 3.61
N ASP A 163 55.44 17.17 3.34
CA ASP A 163 56.72 16.44 3.46
C ASP A 163 56.98 15.85 4.85
N ASP A 164 56.41 16.48 5.88
CA ASP A 164 56.53 16.12 7.29
C ASP A 164 55.21 15.56 7.86
N PHE A 165 54.26 15.12 7.02
CA PHE A 165 53.01 14.53 7.49
C PHE A 165 53.26 13.35 8.44
N GLY A 166 52.55 13.37 9.57
CA GLY A 166 52.75 12.45 10.68
C GLY A 166 53.97 12.75 11.55
N ASN A 167 54.92 13.59 11.14
CA ASN A 167 56.07 13.98 11.97
C ASN A 167 55.88 15.30 12.72
N VAL A 168 54.76 15.98 12.51
CA VAL A 168 54.34 17.21 13.20
C VAL A 168 52.99 17.01 13.90
N SER A 169 52.63 17.94 14.79
CA SER A 169 51.37 17.84 15.53
C SER A 169 50.15 17.96 14.61
N LEU A 170 49.03 17.37 15.04
CA LEU A 170 47.77 17.44 14.30
C LEU A 170 47.31 18.88 14.08
N ASP A 171 47.48 19.74 15.09
CA ASP A 171 47.11 21.16 15.03
C ASP A 171 47.98 21.93 14.04
N ASP A 172 49.28 21.61 13.95
CA ASP A 172 50.18 22.20 12.95
C ASP A 172 49.81 21.75 11.54
N THR A 173 49.51 20.46 11.34
CA THR A 173 49.04 19.93 10.06
C THR A 173 47.73 20.60 9.64
N LYS A 174 46.76 20.69 10.56
CA LYS A 174 45.46 21.32 10.31
C LYS A 174 45.62 22.78 9.94
N SER A 175 46.45 23.53 10.67
CA SER A 175 46.78 24.94 10.40
C SER A 175 47.27 25.19 8.98
N ARG A 176 48.05 24.26 8.40
CA ARG A 176 48.60 24.36 7.04
C ARG A 176 47.58 24.06 5.93
N VAL A 177 46.47 23.42 6.27
CA VAL A 177 45.39 23.12 5.32
C VAL A 177 44.10 23.91 5.58
N MET A 178 44.10 24.81 6.58
CA MET A 178 42.92 25.61 6.96
C MET A 178 42.29 26.37 5.80
N ASP A 179 43.08 26.89 4.85
CA ASP A 179 42.53 27.58 3.68
C ASP A 179 41.58 26.69 2.88
N LYS A 180 41.92 25.39 2.75
CA LYS A 180 41.07 24.42 2.03
C LYS A 180 39.85 24.03 2.85
N ILE A 181 39.99 23.91 4.17
CA ILE A 181 38.85 23.67 5.08
C ILE A 181 37.85 24.83 5.00
N VAL A 182 38.34 26.07 5.01
CA VAL A 182 37.52 27.27 4.86
C VAL A 182 36.88 27.33 3.47
N GLU A 183 37.63 27.03 2.41
CA GLU A 183 37.10 26.94 1.04
C GLU A 183 35.93 25.96 0.97
N ASN A 184 36.08 24.77 1.54
CA ASN A 184 35.03 23.75 1.54
C ASN A 184 33.83 24.18 2.41
N ARG A 185 34.05 24.78 3.58
CA ARG A 185 32.99 25.30 4.47
C ARG A 185 32.16 26.43 3.83
N LEU A 186 32.74 27.21 2.93
CA LEU A 186 31.99 28.24 2.21
C LEU A 186 30.99 27.64 1.20
N LYS A 187 31.23 26.40 0.75
CA LYS A 187 30.36 25.65 -0.17
C LYS A 187 29.14 25.00 0.50
N ASN A 188 28.99 25.08 1.83
CA ASN A 188 27.80 24.57 2.55
C ASN A 188 26.51 25.15 1.95
N ASN A 189 25.52 24.32 1.68
CA ASN A 189 24.24 24.68 1.10
C ASN A 189 24.39 25.46 -0.21
N THR A 190 25.19 24.93 -1.12
CA THR A 190 25.34 25.42 -2.50
C THR A 190 25.31 24.24 -3.46
N ASP A 191 24.84 24.45 -4.70
CA ASP A 191 24.74 23.36 -5.69
C ASP A 191 26.11 22.79 -6.12
N GLU A 192 27.20 23.56 -5.96
CA GLU A 192 28.57 23.14 -6.26
C GLU A 192 29.28 22.51 -5.04
N GLY A 193 28.61 22.47 -3.88
CA GLY A 193 29.15 22.01 -2.62
C GLY A 193 28.43 20.78 -2.08
N TYR A 194 27.87 20.94 -0.89
CA TYR A 194 27.13 19.91 -0.17
C TYR A 194 25.98 20.54 0.61
N TRP A 195 24.98 19.73 0.95
CA TRP A 195 23.81 20.17 1.71
C TRP A 195 23.90 19.65 3.15
N ILE A 196 23.65 20.53 4.11
CA ILE A 196 23.81 20.26 5.54
C ILE A 196 22.78 21.03 6.36
N LEU A 197 22.47 20.54 7.57
CA LEU A 197 21.60 21.24 8.52
C LEU A 197 22.31 22.50 9.02
N SER A 198 21.97 23.65 8.45
CA SER A 198 22.41 24.97 8.92
C SER A 198 21.19 25.90 8.89
N PHE A 199 21.32 27.19 8.59
CA PHE A 199 20.16 28.10 8.60
C PHE A 199 19.49 28.30 7.24
N ASP A 200 19.84 27.50 6.23
CA ASP A 200 19.19 27.55 4.91
C ASP A 200 18.08 26.51 4.84
N LYS A 201 16.84 26.98 4.77
CA LYS A 201 15.65 26.12 4.74
C LYS A 201 15.52 25.28 3.46
N ASP A 202 16.08 25.75 2.35
CA ASP A 202 15.99 25.06 1.08
C ASP A 202 16.85 23.78 1.06
N ALA A 203 17.79 23.64 2.01
CA ALA A 203 18.57 22.43 2.21
C ALA A 203 17.70 21.20 2.52
N ALA A 204 16.53 21.39 3.15
CA ALA A 204 15.61 20.30 3.46
C ALA A 204 15.15 19.52 2.21
N TYR A 205 14.89 20.22 1.11
CA TYR A 205 14.44 19.62 -0.15
C TYR A 205 15.58 19.05 -1.01
N LYS A 206 16.83 19.26 -0.58
CA LYS A 206 18.03 18.72 -1.20
C LYS A 206 18.56 17.49 -0.47
N ALA A 207 17.98 17.17 0.69
CA ALA A 207 18.31 15.99 1.47
C ALA A 207 18.04 14.69 0.69
N ARG A 208 18.87 13.68 0.93
CA ARG A 208 18.64 12.33 0.42
C ARG A 208 17.52 11.68 1.22
N SER A 209 16.35 11.55 0.63
CA SER A 209 15.17 10.93 1.27
C SER A 209 14.64 9.74 0.47
N GLY A 210 13.88 8.88 1.13
CA GLY A 210 13.26 7.72 0.52
C GLY A 210 12.52 6.85 1.52
N SER A 211 12.04 5.70 1.04
CA SER A 211 11.37 4.69 1.86
C SER A 211 11.81 3.29 1.46
N ILE A 212 11.99 2.39 2.43
CA ILE A 212 12.31 0.98 2.21
C ILE A 212 11.23 0.11 2.82
N ASP A 213 10.79 -0.92 2.10
CA ASP A 213 9.81 -1.88 2.62
C ASP A 213 10.45 -2.76 3.71
N ILE A 214 9.74 -2.94 4.83
CA ILE A 214 10.22 -3.69 5.99
C ILE A 214 9.91 -5.18 5.81
N ASP A 215 10.91 -6.04 6.05
CA ASP A 215 10.77 -7.51 6.06
C ASP A 215 10.76 -8.07 7.50
N GLN A 216 10.78 -9.40 7.66
CA GLN A 216 10.63 -10.03 8.98
C GLN A 216 11.83 -9.82 9.92
N GLU A 217 13.02 -9.50 9.40
CA GLU A 217 14.28 -9.40 10.17
C GLU A 217 14.99 -8.05 9.98
N THR A 218 14.23 -6.98 9.73
CA THR A 218 14.83 -5.67 9.46
C THR A 218 15.56 -5.11 10.68
N ARG A 219 16.89 -4.98 10.55
CA ARG A 219 17.81 -4.38 11.54
C ARG A 219 18.33 -3.06 10.99
N VAL A 220 18.35 -2.02 11.82
CA VAL A 220 18.77 -0.69 11.39
C VAL A 220 19.90 -0.18 12.29
N MET A 221 20.88 0.48 11.69
CA MET A 221 21.93 1.24 12.37
C MET A 221 22.08 2.62 11.73
N ILE A 222 22.05 3.65 12.56
CA ILE A 222 22.36 5.03 12.19
C ILE A 222 23.67 5.39 12.88
N ALA A 223 24.63 5.99 12.17
CA ALA A 223 25.96 6.30 12.70
C ALA A 223 26.48 7.66 12.25
N SER A 224 27.14 8.40 13.17
CA SER A 224 28.00 9.54 12.85
C SER A 224 29.39 9.09 12.42
N ASP A 225 30.18 10.01 11.87
CA ASP A 225 31.52 9.74 11.33
C ASP A 225 32.50 9.21 12.39
N GLY A 226 32.35 9.64 13.63
CA GLY A 226 33.11 9.10 14.75
C GLY A 226 32.84 7.61 14.99
N TYR A 227 31.64 7.08 14.71
CA TYR A 227 31.35 5.66 14.86
C TYR A 227 31.70 4.83 13.62
N PHE A 228 31.31 5.27 12.41
CA PHE A 228 31.66 4.53 11.19
C PHE A 228 33.13 4.70 10.77
N SER A 229 33.89 5.55 11.48
CA SER A 229 35.36 5.61 11.39
C SER A 229 36.02 4.23 11.56
N ALA A 230 35.41 3.31 12.32
CA ALA A 230 35.87 1.94 12.47
C ALA A 230 36.10 1.23 11.13
N SER A 231 35.22 1.44 10.15
CA SER A 231 35.36 0.84 8.82
C SER A 231 36.02 1.78 7.81
N GLU A 232 35.64 3.06 7.81
CA GLU A 232 36.11 3.99 6.78
C GLU A 232 37.51 4.53 7.03
N LYS A 233 37.77 5.05 8.24
CA LYS A 233 38.99 5.80 8.54
C LYS A 233 40.10 4.91 9.06
N TYR A 234 39.74 3.93 9.90
CA TYR A 234 40.67 3.06 10.60
C TYR A 234 40.75 1.64 10.04
N HIS A 235 39.83 1.27 9.13
CA HIS A 235 39.78 -0.04 8.47
C HIS A 235 39.92 -1.23 9.45
N LEU A 236 39.32 -1.10 10.64
CA LEU A 236 39.23 -2.19 11.62
C LEU A 236 38.32 -3.31 11.10
N TYR A 237 37.34 -2.94 10.27
CA TYR A 237 36.35 -3.83 9.67
C TYR A 237 36.02 -3.42 8.24
N GLU A 238 35.53 -4.39 7.45
CA GLU A 238 34.87 -4.09 6.18
C GLU A 238 33.53 -3.39 6.44
N GLU A 239 33.19 -2.37 5.65
CA GLU A 239 32.00 -1.56 5.86
C GLU A 239 30.70 -2.39 5.83
N ARG A 240 30.62 -3.40 4.96
CA ARG A 240 29.47 -4.30 4.85
C ARG A 240 29.22 -5.13 6.12
N ASP A 241 30.24 -5.35 6.94
CA ASP A 241 30.17 -6.21 8.12
C ASP A 241 29.85 -5.39 9.39
N LEU A 242 29.92 -4.05 9.33
CA LEU A 242 29.81 -3.17 10.50
C LEU A 242 28.47 -3.29 11.22
N LEU A 243 27.36 -3.41 10.47
CA LEU A 243 26.02 -3.61 11.01
C LEU A 243 25.96 -4.93 11.81
N ASP A 244 26.32 -6.05 11.19
CA ASP A 244 26.27 -7.36 11.81
C ASP A 244 27.18 -7.46 13.04
N LEU A 245 28.38 -6.90 12.95
CA LEU A 245 29.31 -6.84 14.08
C LEU A 245 28.75 -6.01 15.23
N THR A 246 28.12 -4.87 14.94
CA THR A 246 27.49 -4.02 15.96
C THR A 246 26.37 -4.76 16.70
N PHE A 247 25.52 -5.50 15.98
CA PHE A 247 24.47 -6.32 16.61
C PHE A 247 25.02 -7.53 17.38
N LYS A 248 26.03 -8.23 16.82
CA LYS A 248 26.59 -9.47 17.39
C LYS A 248 27.51 -9.23 18.58
N ARG A 249 28.37 -8.22 18.51
CA ARG A 249 29.40 -7.91 19.52
C ARG A 249 28.98 -6.77 20.46
N GLY A 250 28.03 -5.95 20.03
CA GLY A 250 27.55 -4.77 20.75
C GLY A 250 28.33 -3.50 20.39
N MET A 251 27.60 -2.40 20.25
CA MET A 251 28.13 -1.06 19.90
C MET A 251 29.25 -0.57 20.81
N GLU A 252 29.18 -0.86 22.10
CA GLU A 252 30.19 -0.47 23.09
C GLU A 252 31.54 -1.19 22.83
N SER A 253 31.52 -2.41 22.28
CA SER A 253 32.75 -3.11 21.90
C SER A 253 33.44 -2.42 20.72
N ILE A 254 32.67 -2.05 19.70
CA ILE A 254 33.19 -1.37 18.50
C ILE A 254 33.75 0.00 18.90
N TYR A 255 33.00 0.77 19.69
CA TYR A 255 33.43 2.05 20.21
C TYR A 255 34.77 1.97 20.97
N ARG A 256 34.96 0.97 21.84
CA ARG A 256 36.23 0.81 22.58
C ARG A 256 37.40 0.54 21.65
N GLU A 257 37.21 -0.24 20.60
CA GLU A 257 38.27 -0.49 19.62
C GLU A 257 38.64 0.74 18.81
N ILE A 258 37.64 1.59 18.48
CA ILE A 258 37.90 2.91 17.89
C ILE A 258 38.78 3.74 18.85
N ARG A 259 38.40 3.84 20.13
CA ARG A 259 39.17 4.61 21.13
C ARG A 259 40.57 4.04 21.38
N ASP A 260 40.69 2.72 21.46
CA ASP A 260 41.99 2.06 21.61
C ASP A 260 42.89 2.36 20.41
N PHE A 261 42.35 2.32 19.18
CA PHE A 261 43.07 2.68 17.97
C PHE A 261 43.47 4.17 17.97
N GLU A 262 42.55 5.06 18.34
CA GLU A 262 42.79 6.52 18.40
C GLU A 262 43.86 6.91 19.44
N SER A 263 43.99 6.13 20.51
CA SER A 263 44.95 6.36 21.60
C SER A 263 46.38 5.91 21.30
N ASP A 264 46.58 5.09 20.27
CA ASP A 264 47.89 4.61 19.82
C ASP A 264 48.48 5.60 18.81
N GLU A 265 49.33 6.51 19.29
CA GLU A 265 49.93 7.56 18.46
C GLU A 265 50.63 7.01 17.21
N GLU A 266 51.26 5.83 17.28
CA GLU A 266 51.98 5.24 16.14
C GLU A 266 51.02 4.76 15.05
N ARG A 267 49.81 4.31 15.40
CA ARG A 267 48.80 3.89 14.42
C ARG A 267 48.15 5.06 13.70
N VAL A 268 47.86 6.13 14.43
CA VAL A 268 47.14 7.29 13.90
C VAL A 268 48.06 8.32 13.25
N ARG A 269 49.37 8.23 13.47
CA ARG A 269 50.39 9.18 12.99
C ARG A 269 50.24 9.54 11.51
N PHE A 270 49.98 8.54 10.66
CA PHE A 270 49.87 8.71 9.22
C PHE A 270 48.43 8.65 8.69
N ILE A 271 47.44 8.83 9.57
CA ILE A 271 46.03 8.84 9.21
C ILE A 271 45.52 10.28 9.30
N PRO A 272 45.09 10.90 8.19
CA PRO A 272 44.61 12.27 8.21
C PRO A 272 43.27 12.35 8.94
N ARG A 273 43.13 13.37 9.79
CA ARG A 273 41.96 13.60 10.64
C ARG A 273 41.88 15.07 11.07
N PHE A 274 40.69 15.55 11.44
CA PHE A 274 40.51 16.93 11.92
C PHE A 274 40.66 17.11 13.42
N LYS A 275 40.52 16.02 14.19
CA LYS A 275 40.61 15.94 15.65
C LYS A 275 41.28 14.63 16.03
N SER A 276 41.85 14.56 17.24
CA SER A 276 42.47 13.33 17.74
C SER A 276 41.45 12.26 18.14
N MET A 277 40.27 12.66 18.61
CA MET A 277 39.14 11.79 18.88
C MET A 277 37.86 12.56 18.55
N ASP A 278 37.04 12.02 17.65
CA ASP A 278 35.75 12.66 17.34
C ASP A 278 34.65 12.23 18.30
N ASP A 279 33.58 13.00 18.34
CA ASP A 279 32.33 12.58 18.98
C ASP A 279 31.80 11.35 18.24
N SER A 280 31.32 10.34 18.98
CA SER A 280 30.95 9.04 18.41
C SER A 280 29.53 8.68 18.82
N THR A 281 28.65 8.66 17.82
CA THR A 281 27.23 8.48 18.03
C THR A 281 26.68 7.41 17.11
N CYS A 282 25.91 6.49 17.69
CA CYS A 282 25.29 5.40 16.95
C CYS A 282 23.98 5.00 17.63
N VAL A 283 22.96 4.76 16.83
CA VAL A 283 21.67 4.17 17.26
C VAL A 283 21.45 2.89 16.46
N VAL A 284 21.10 1.81 17.16
CA VAL A 284 20.67 0.55 16.53
C VAL A 284 19.31 0.12 17.06
N PHE A 285 18.51 -0.48 16.20
CA PHE A 285 17.21 -1.03 16.57
C PHE A 285 16.77 -2.11 15.60
N GLU A 286 15.86 -2.94 16.07
CA GLU A 286 15.15 -3.93 15.25
C GLU A 286 13.76 -3.39 14.98
N ILE A 287 13.28 -3.53 13.75
CA ILE A 287 11.89 -3.21 13.44
C ILE A 287 11.12 -4.51 13.57
N SER A 288 10.15 -4.53 14.48
CA SER A 288 9.17 -5.62 14.41
C SER A 288 8.22 -5.32 13.27
N PRO A 289 8.00 -6.25 12.33
CA PRO A 289 6.87 -6.10 11.43
C PRO A 289 5.64 -5.86 12.30
N ILE A 290 4.89 -4.79 12.00
CA ILE A 290 3.60 -4.51 12.66
C ILE A 290 2.83 -5.83 12.62
N GLY A 291 2.45 -6.34 13.81
CA GLY A 291 2.04 -7.73 14.03
C GLY A 291 1.16 -8.27 12.91
N ARG A 292 1.80 -8.89 11.91
CA ARG A 292 1.10 -9.33 10.71
C ARG A 292 0.33 -10.57 11.11
N ARG A 293 -1.00 -10.49 11.10
CA ARG A 293 -1.88 -11.60 11.47
C ARG A 293 -1.71 -12.74 10.48
N ARG A 294 -1.76 -13.97 10.97
CA ARG A 294 -2.04 -15.14 10.13
C ARG A 294 -3.53 -15.21 9.88
N VAL A 295 -3.93 -15.14 8.61
CA VAL A 295 -5.34 -15.06 8.23
C VAL A 295 -5.80 -16.38 7.64
N LEU A 296 -6.84 -16.98 8.24
CA LEU A 296 -7.50 -18.17 7.72
C LEU A 296 -8.80 -17.77 6.99
N HIS A 297 -8.83 -17.99 5.68
CA HIS A 297 -9.99 -17.78 4.83
C HIS A 297 -10.84 -19.04 4.75
N ILE A 298 -12.17 -18.90 4.79
CA ILE A 298 -13.11 -20.02 4.77
C ILE A 298 -14.20 -19.80 3.73
N SER A 299 -14.38 -20.77 2.82
CA SER A 299 -15.47 -20.81 1.84
C SER A 299 -16.14 -22.18 1.82
N ALA A 300 -17.47 -22.22 1.82
CA ALA A 300 -18.21 -23.47 1.63
C ALA A 300 -18.20 -24.00 0.17
N GLN A 301 -17.74 -23.19 -0.78
CA GLN A 301 -17.87 -23.41 -2.21
C GLN A 301 -16.52 -23.52 -2.91
N LYS A 302 -16.54 -24.02 -4.15
CA LYS A 302 -15.36 -24.04 -5.03
C LYS A 302 -14.81 -22.62 -5.27
N PRO A 303 -13.49 -22.40 -5.11
CA PRO A 303 -12.85 -21.09 -5.31
C PRO A 303 -12.95 -20.49 -6.72
N ASP A 304 -13.02 -21.30 -7.79
CA ASP A 304 -12.75 -20.82 -9.17
C ASP A 304 -13.98 -20.49 -10.03
N TYR A 305 -15.18 -20.71 -9.50
CA TYR A 305 -16.36 -20.78 -10.35
C TYR A 305 -17.47 -19.81 -9.95
N THR A 306 -17.24 -18.92 -8.99
CA THR A 306 -18.28 -18.04 -8.44
C THR A 306 -17.75 -16.63 -8.21
N GLY A 307 -18.64 -15.62 -8.23
CA GLY A 307 -18.27 -14.24 -7.90
C GLY A 307 -17.70 -14.10 -6.49
N SER A 308 -18.23 -14.84 -5.52
CA SER A 308 -17.68 -14.91 -4.16
C SER A 308 -16.27 -15.52 -4.11
N GLY A 309 -15.99 -16.49 -4.98
CA GLY A 309 -14.66 -17.09 -5.11
C GLY A 309 -13.64 -16.14 -5.73
N ILE A 310 -14.04 -15.34 -6.73
CA ILE A 310 -13.22 -14.25 -7.27
C ILE A 310 -12.93 -13.20 -6.20
N TYR A 311 -13.95 -12.78 -5.45
CA TYR A 311 -13.78 -11.82 -4.35
C TYR A 311 -12.82 -12.33 -3.28
N MET A 312 -13.01 -13.58 -2.82
CA MET A 312 -12.10 -14.24 -1.88
C MET A 312 -10.67 -14.27 -2.41
N SER A 313 -10.49 -14.67 -3.68
CA SER A 313 -9.17 -14.72 -4.30
C SER A 313 -8.52 -13.34 -4.38
N GLY A 314 -9.33 -12.30 -4.67
CA GLY A 314 -8.91 -10.91 -4.65
C GLY A 314 -8.43 -10.45 -3.27
N ILE A 315 -9.21 -10.73 -2.22
CA ILE A 315 -8.82 -10.40 -0.83
C ILE A 315 -7.54 -11.14 -0.43
N ILE A 316 -7.42 -12.45 -0.71
CA ILE A 316 -6.21 -13.23 -0.42
C ILE A 316 -4.99 -12.60 -1.09
N LYS A 317 -5.10 -12.26 -2.38
CA LYS A 317 -4.02 -11.57 -3.13
C LYS A 317 -3.69 -10.20 -2.55
N GLY A 318 -4.72 -9.42 -2.21
CA GLY A 318 -4.54 -8.10 -1.62
C GLY A 318 -3.90 -8.13 -0.23
N MET A 319 -4.07 -9.23 0.52
CA MET A 319 -3.52 -9.42 1.86
C MET A 319 -2.09 -9.97 1.90
N ASP A 320 -1.51 -10.35 0.75
CA ASP A 320 -0.20 -11.01 0.70
C ASP A 320 0.90 -10.23 1.45
N HIS A 321 0.99 -8.92 1.18
CA HIS A 321 1.97 -8.03 1.83
C HIS A 321 1.55 -7.54 3.24
N LEU A 322 0.30 -7.78 3.65
CA LEU A 322 -0.25 -7.33 4.93
C LEU A 322 -0.17 -8.40 6.03
N THR A 323 -0.01 -9.66 5.64
CA THR A 323 -0.09 -10.82 6.54
C THR A 323 1.27 -11.52 6.69
N SER A 324 1.42 -12.35 7.72
CA SER A 324 2.62 -13.16 7.94
C SER A 324 2.48 -14.58 7.36
N GLY A 325 1.40 -14.82 6.61
CA GLY A 325 1.00 -16.11 6.11
C GLY A 325 -0.53 -16.20 6.01
N GLN A 326 -1.01 -16.98 5.05
CA GLN A 326 -2.43 -17.16 4.81
C GLN A 326 -2.78 -18.65 4.72
N ALA A 327 -4.02 -18.99 5.05
CA ALA A 327 -4.57 -20.32 4.84
C ALA A 327 -5.97 -20.26 4.24
N LEU A 328 -6.38 -21.31 3.53
CA LEU A 328 -7.70 -21.44 2.93
C LEU A 328 -8.33 -22.79 3.25
N ILE A 329 -9.56 -22.79 3.77
CA ILE A 329 -10.47 -23.94 3.77
C ILE A 329 -11.51 -23.70 2.68
N ALA A 330 -11.61 -24.63 1.71
CA ALA A 330 -12.64 -24.59 0.69
C ALA A 330 -13.21 -25.97 0.36
N GLY A 331 -14.48 -26.02 -0.02
CA GLY A 331 -15.10 -27.22 -0.58
C GLY A 331 -14.65 -27.47 -2.01
N VAL A 332 -14.11 -28.66 -2.29
CA VAL A 332 -13.64 -29.07 -3.62
C VAL A 332 -14.09 -30.49 -3.92
N ASP A 333 -14.21 -30.83 -5.19
CA ASP A 333 -14.50 -32.20 -5.60
C ASP A 333 -13.22 -33.05 -5.62
N SER A 334 -13.32 -34.33 -5.28
CA SER A 334 -12.26 -35.32 -5.43
C SER A 334 -11.69 -35.41 -6.86
N SER A 335 -12.49 -35.04 -7.89
CA SER A 335 -12.05 -35.01 -9.28
C SER A 335 -11.44 -33.67 -9.71
N ASP A 336 -11.45 -32.64 -8.87
CA ASP A 336 -10.90 -31.33 -9.23
C ASP A 336 -9.35 -31.37 -9.29
N ASP A 337 -8.77 -30.68 -10.27
CA ASP A 337 -7.32 -30.48 -10.38
C ASP A 337 -6.87 -29.40 -9.38
N LEU A 338 -6.51 -29.83 -8.16
CA LEU A 338 -6.10 -28.93 -7.09
C LEU A 338 -4.83 -28.12 -7.44
N PRO A 339 -3.77 -28.69 -8.05
CA PRO A 339 -2.64 -27.90 -8.54
C PRO A 339 -3.07 -26.76 -9.47
N SER A 340 -3.92 -27.05 -10.47
CA SER A 340 -4.39 -26.01 -11.39
C SER A 340 -5.24 -24.94 -10.69
N MET A 341 -6.04 -25.31 -9.68
CA MET A 341 -6.85 -24.37 -8.89
C MET A 341 -5.98 -23.44 -8.04
N MET A 342 -4.89 -23.97 -7.49
CA MET A 342 -3.98 -23.23 -6.60
C MET A 342 -2.92 -22.42 -7.35
N GLU A 343 -2.71 -22.64 -8.65
CA GLU A 343 -1.76 -21.90 -9.49
C GLU A 343 -1.95 -20.38 -9.41
N LYS A 344 -3.18 -19.91 -9.24
CA LYS A 344 -3.50 -18.47 -9.08
C LYS A 344 -2.96 -17.84 -7.80
N PHE A 345 -2.46 -18.65 -6.87
CA PHE A 345 -1.87 -18.27 -5.58
C PHE A 345 -0.40 -18.72 -5.47
N LYS A 346 0.25 -19.12 -6.56
CA LYS A 346 1.62 -19.66 -6.53
C LYS A 346 2.67 -18.71 -5.95
N ASP A 347 2.42 -17.41 -6.06
CA ASP A 347 3.29 -16.34 -5.59
C ASP A 347 2.94 -15.92 -4.15
N ILE A 348 2.02 -16.61 -3.49
CA ILE A 348 1.52 -16.33 -2.14
C ILE A 348 1.83 -17.52 -1.24
N ASP A 349 2.31 -17.26 -0.02
CA ASP A 349 2.41 -18.28 1.02
C ASP A 349 1.01 -18.64 1.57
N LEU A 350 0.33 -19.54 0.84
CA LEU A 350 -1.04 -19.97 1.11
C LEU A 350 -1.11 -21.48 1.41
N SER A 351 -1.38 -21.83 2.66
CA SER A 351 -1.70 -23.21 3.06
C SER A 351 -3.14 -23.58 2.68
N PHE A 352 -3.36 -24.73 2.05
CA PHE A 352 -4.69 -25.15 1.61
C PHE A 352 -5.19 -26.41 2.33
N TYR A 353 -6.39 -26.31 2.92
CA TYR A 353 -7.06 -27.35 3.69
C TYR A 353 -8.41 -27.71 3.04
N PRO A 354 -8.41 -28.53 1.96
CA PRO A 354 -9.63 -28.85 1.23
C PRO A 354 -10.59 -29.71 2.05
N VAL A 355 -11.87 -29.39 1.97
CA VAL A 355 -12.97 -30.30 2.33
C VAL A 355 -13.36 -31.04 1.06
N LEU A 356 -13.03 -32.33 0.99
CA LEU A 356 -13.22 -33.15 -0.19
C LEU A 356 -14.67 -33.66 -0.27
N TYR A 357 -15.29 -33.44 -1.42
CA TYR A 357 -16.60 -33.97 -1.80
C TYR A 357 -16.44 -35.06 -2.86
N ASN A 358 -17.45 -35.91 -2.99
CA ASN A 358 -17.41 -37.15 -3.77
C ASN A 358 -16.24 -38.08 -3.40
N ASP A 359 -15.79 -38.04 -2.14
CA ASP A 359 -14.67 -38.81 -1.60
C ASP A 359 -15.07 -40.14 -0.92
N GLY A 360 -16.37 -40.44 -0.91
CA GLY A 360 -16.98 -41.59 -0.24
C GLY A 360 -17.57 -41.26 1.14
N ILE A 361 -17.06 -40.25 1.85
CA ILE A 361 -17.66 -39.74 3.09
C ILE A 361 -18.75 -38.71 2.75
N LEU A 362 -18.39 -37.73 1.93
CA LEU A 362 -19.31 -36.77 1.35
C LEU A 362 -19.66 -37.24 -0.06
N ASP A 363 -20.58 -38.21 -0.17
CA ASP A 363 -21.01 -38.84 -1.44
C ASP A 363 -21.94 -37.96 -2.31
N PHE A 364 -21.84 -36.65 -2.17
CA PHE A 364 -22.61 -35.66 -2.90
C PHE A 364 -21.73 -34.48 -3.33
N ASN A 365 -22.19 -33.73 -4.32
CA ASN A 365 -21.45 -32.60 -4.88
C ASN A 365 -21.29 -31.46 -3.87
N VAL A 366 -20.23 -30.65 -4.02
CA VAL A 366 -20.00 -29.41 -3.25
C VAL A 366 -21.28 -28.56 -3.22
N PRO A 367 -21.77 -28.14 -2.04
CA PRO A 367 -22.96 -27.29 -1.93
C PRO A 367 -22.79 -25.91 -2.58
N GLY A 368 -23.82 -25.47 -3.30
CA GLY A 368 -23.87 -24.16 -3.94
C GLY A 368 -24.69 -23.14 -3.14
N MET A 369 -24.28 -21.87 -3.13
CA MET A 369 -25.08 -20.74 -2.57
C MET A 369 -26.20 -20.27 -3.53
N SER A 370 -26.54 -21.08 -4.53
CA SER A 370 -27.59 -20.83 -5.51
C SER A 370 -28.11 -22.17 -6.02
N ASP A 371 -29.41 -22.23 -6.32
CA ASP A 371 -30.05 -23.42 -6.91
C ASP A 371 -29.52 -23.72 -8.32
N ASN A 372 -28.99 -22.69 -9.00
CA ASN A 372 -28.32 -22.83 -10.29
C ASN A 372 -26.85 -22.40 -10.14
N MET A 373 -25.94 -23.34 -10.35
CA MET A 373 -24.49 -23.15 -10.25
C MET A 373 -23.82 -23.50 -11.58
N PRO A 374 -22.66 -22.90 -11.91
CA PRO A 374 -21.93 -23.20 -13.14
C PRO A 374 -21.19 -24.56 -13.12
N TYR A 375 -21.40 -25.37 -12.08
CA TYR A 375 -20.86 -26.71 -11.89
C TYR A 375 -21.91 -27.58 -11.19
N PRO A 376 -21.83 -28.93 -11.28
CA PRO A 376 -22.68 -29.83 -10.51
C PRO A 376 -22.58 -29.52 -9.02
N SER A 377 -23.70 -29.22 -8.37
CA SER A 377 -23.72 -28.79 -6.97
C SER A 377 -24.91 -29.36 -6.21
N THR A 378 -24.75 -29.52 -4.91
CA THR A 378 -25.86 -29.86 -4.01
C THR A 378 -26.62 -28.60 -3.63
N ILE A 379 -27.95 -28.65 -3.72
CA ILE A 379 -28.82 -27.52 -3.36
C ILE A 379 -29.16 -27.62 -1.86
N TYR A 380 -28.88 -26.57 -1.08
CA TYR A 380 -29.09 -26.58 0.37
C TYR A 380 -30.52 -26.93 0.79
N LYS A 381 -31.54 -26.43 0.08
CA LYS A 381 -32.96 -26.75 0.37
C LYS A 381 -33.30 -28.24 0.29
N ASN A 382 -32.49 -29.02 -0.43
CA ASN A 382 -32.67 -30.45 -0.62
C ASN A 382 -31.75 -31.30 0.28
N MET A 383 -30.89 -30.67 1.09
CA MET A 383 -29.99 -31.40 1.98
C MET A 383 -30.76 -32.04 3.13
N THR A 384 -30.49 -33.33 3.37
CA THR A 384 -31.01 -34.04 4.54
C THR A 384 -30.18 -33.73 5.78
N ASP A 385 -30.72 -34.03 6.97
CA ASP A 385 -29.96 -33.88 8.23
C ASP A 385 -28.71 -34.78 8.26
N ASP A 386 -28.78 -35.96 7.64
CA ASP A 386 -27.62 -36.86 7.49
C ASP A 386 -26.52 -36.20 6.64
N MET A 387 -26.87 -35.64 5.48
CA MET A 387 -25.92 -34.91 4.63
C MET A 387 -25.32 -33.72 5.37
N ALA A 388 -26.14 -32.95 6.10
CA ALA A 388 -25.68 -31.82 6.89
C ALA A 388 -24.72 -32.25 8.00
N GLY A 389 -25.01 -33.34 8.73
CA GLY A 389 -24.15 -33.86 9.80
C GLY A 389 -22.82 -34.40 9.29
N ARG A 390 -22.81 -35.07 8.12
CA ARG A 390 -21.57 -35.50 7.46
C ARG A 390 -20.74 -34.30 6.99
N MET A 391 -21.38 -33.31 6.36
CA MET A 391 -20.72 -32.06 5.96
C MET A 391 -20.09 -31.33 7.16
N GLU A 392 -20.85 -31.20 8.25
CA GLU A 392 -20.39 -30.58 9.50
C GLU A 392 -19.15 -31.31 10.06
N SER A 393 -19.22 -32.64 10.17
CA SER A 393 -18.11 -33.44 10.70
C SER A 393 -16.84 -33.30 9.86
N SER A 394 -16.95 -33.41 8.53
CA SER A 394 -15.81 -33.25 7.61
C SER A 394 -15.24 -31.84 7.62
N PHE A 395 -16.09 -30.81 7.69
CA PHE A 395 -15.67 -29.42 7.77
C PHE A 395 -14.95 -29.12 9.09
N LEU A 396 -15.53 -29.49 10.24
CA LEU A 396 -14.94 -29.26 11.55
C LEU A 396 -13.61 -29.98 11.73
N SER A 397 -13.47 -31.19 11.17
CA SER A 397 -12.16 -31.88 11.15
C SER A 397 -11.08 -31.07 10.41
N LYS A 398 -11.44 -30.37 9.34
CA LYS A 398 -10.50 -29.51 8.58
C LYS A 398 -10.26 -28.17 9.25
N LEU A 399 -11.28 -27.59 9.89
CA LEU A 399 -11.15 -26.41 10.72
C LEU A 399 -10.17 -26.65 11.87
N ASP A 400 -10.35 -27.75 12.61
CA ASP A 400 -9.45 -28.17 13.69
C ASP A 400 -8.02 -28.37 13.22
N GLN A 401 -7.85 -29.00 12.06
CA GLN A 401 -6.54 -29.21 11.45
C GLN A 401 -5.87 -27.86 11.15
N ALA A 402 -6.57 -26.97 10.42
CA ALA A 402 -6.05 -25.66 10.07
C ALA A 402 -5.72 -24.82 11.30
N VAL A 403 -6.61 -24.78 12.31
CA VAL A 403 -6.36 -24.00 13.54
C VAL A 403 -5.14 -24.51 14.30
N LYS A 404 -4.93 -25.83 14.38
CA LYS A 404 -3.77 -26.41 15.09
C LYS A 404 -2.45 -26.22 14.34
N GLU A 405 -2.46 -26.42 13.02
CA GLU A 405 -1.25 -26.37 12.18
C GLU A 405 -0.87 -24.92 11.85
N PHE A 406 -1.83 -24.13 11.35
CA PHE A 406 -1.61 -22.77 10.90
C PHE A 406 -1.68 -21.72 12.03
N LYS A 407 -2.47 -21.98 13.08
CA LYS A 407 -2.65 -21.09 14.26
C LYS A 407 -3.06 -19.65 13.86
N PRO A 408 -4.22 -19.47 13.21
CA PRO A 408 -4.64 -18.15 12.74
C PRO A 408 -4.86 -17.15 13.87
N ASP A 409 -4.58 -15.89 13.59
CA ASP A 409 -4.89 -14.75 14.47
C ASP A 409 -6.20 -14.07 14.07
N LEU A 410 -6.70 -14.34 12.84
CA LEU A 410 -7.97 -13.86 12.31
C LEU A 410 -8.58 -14.92 11.38
N ILE A 411 -9.89 -15.11 11.46
CA ILE A 411 -10.65 -15.96 10.53
C ILE A 411 -11.60 -15.09 9.70
N VAL A 412 -11.50 -15.20 8.36
CA VAL A 412 -12.35 -14.50 7.40
C VAL A 412 -13.25 -15.51 6.68
N CYS A 413 -14.54 -15.46 6.99
CA CYS A 413 -15.54 -16.32 6.36
C CYS A 413 -16.18 -15.65 5.14
N HIS A 414 -16.32 -16.38 4.04
CA HIS A 414 -17.09 -15.95 2.89
C HIS A 414 -18.49 -16.57 2.95
N HIS A 415 -19.51 -15.71 2.99
CA HIS A 415 -20.95 -15.98 3.19
C HIS A 415 -21.42 -16.04 4.65
N LEU A 416 -22.60 -15.48 4.93
CA LEU A 416 -23.29 -15.55 6.23
C LEU A 416 -24.24 -16.75 6.26
N TYR A 417 -23.69 -17.97 6.27
CA TYR A 417 -24.49 -19.19 6.14
C TYR A 417 -23.95 -20.35 7.01
N PHE A 418 -24.31 -21.59 6.66
CA PHE A 418 -24.08 -22.78 7.49
C PHE A 418 -22.63 -22.96 7.97
N THR A 419 -21.62 -22.93 7.08
CA THR A 419 -20.21 -23.12 7.49
C THR A 419 -19.71 -22.03 8.42
N THR A 420 -20.06 -20.77 8.17
CA THR A 420 -19.70 -19.62 9.03
C THR A 420 -20.32 -19.77 10.42
N SER A 421 -21.53 -20.32 10.48
CA SER A 421 -22.20 -20.64 11.74
C SER A 421 -21.42 -21.71 12.51
N LEU A 422 -20.99 -22.79 11.83
CA LEU A 422 -20.16 -23.83 12.44
C LEU A 422 -18.82 -23.30 12.97
N VAL A 423 -18.15 -22.41 12.22
CA VAL A 423 -16.90 -21.77 12.66
C VAL A 423 -17.13 -21.02 13.96
N ARG A 424 -18.15 -20.15 14.00
CA ARG A 424 -18.38 -19.31 15.18
C ARG A 424 -18.82 -20.10 16.41
N GLU A 425 -19.59 -21.18 16.25
CA GLU A 425 -19.99 -22.03 17.39
C GLU A 425 -18.82 -22.85 17.97
N ASN A 426 -17.77 -23.12 17.19
CA ASN A 426 -16.64 -23.96 17.60
C ASN A 426 -15.36 -23.18 17.94
N ILE A 427 -15.22 -21.95 17.44
CA ILE A 427 -14.10 -21.05 17.72
C ILE A 427 -14.63 -19.91 18.58
N ASN A 428 -13.97 -19.61 19.72
CA ASN A 428 -14.39 -18.55 20.65
C ASN A 428 -13.26 -17.59 21.05
N ASP A 429 -12.01 -17.98 20.76
CA ASP A 429 -10.77 -17.33 21.18
C ASP A 429 -10.05 -16.60 20.04
N ILE A 430 -10.51 -16.79 18.80
CA ILE A 430 -9.98 -16.12 17.61
C ILE A 430 -11.09 -15.21 17.05
N PRO A 431 -10.78 -13.96 16.67
CA PRO A 431 -11.70 -13.10 15.95
C PRO A 431 -12.19 -13.75 14.65
N VAL A 432 -13.50 -13.77 14.45
CA VAL A 432 -14.17 -14.29 13.24
C VAL A 432 -14.99 -13.18 12.62
N VAL A 433 -14.59 -12.80 11.41
CA VAL A 433 -15.31 -11.83 10.58
C VAL A 433 -15.87 -12.51 9.34
N ALA A 434 -16.89 -11.93 8.72
CA ALA A 434 -17.48 -12.51 7.52
C ALA A 434 -17.86 -11.49 6.45
N ILE A 435 -17.65 -11.86 5.19
CA ILE A 435 -18.06 -11.07 4.02
C ILE A 435 -19.35 -11.67 3.45
N CYS A 436 -20.39 -10.85 3.35
CA CYS A 436 -21.68 -11.22 2.78
C CYS A 436 -21.69 -11.03 1.26
N HIS A 437 -21.91 -12.09 0.49
CA HIS A 437 -22.04 -12.01 -0.98
C HIS A 437 -23.49 -11.92 -1.46
N GLY A 438 -24.45 -11.74 -0.54
CA GLY A 438 -25.88 -11.58 -0.80
C GLY A 438 -26.63 -12.87 -1.15
N THR A 439 -25.98 -13.80 -1.85
CA THR A 439 -26.56 -15.11 -2.17
C THR A 439 -26.92 -15.92 -0.93
N CYS A 440 -26.15 -15.79 0.15
CA CYS A 440 -26.45 -16.40 1.45
C CYS A 440 -27.75 -15.87 2.07
N LEU A 441 -28.03 -14.56 1.98
CA LEU A 441 -29.28 -13.98 2.47
C LEU A 441 -30.48 -14.50 1.66
N ARG A 442 -30.33 -14.59 0.34
CA ARG A 442 -31.38 -15.14 -0.53
C ARG A 442 -31.70 -16.60 -0.18
N GLN A 443 -30.68 -17.42 0.07
CA GLN A 443 -30.87 -18.82 0.50
C GLN A 443 -31.54 -18.90 1.88
N LEU A 444 -31.13 -18.07 2.84
CA LEU A 444 -31.73 -18.01 4.17
C LEU A 444 -33.22 -17.62 4.14
N MET A 445 -33.61 -16.79 3.18
CA MET A 445 -34.99 -16.36 2.99
C MET A 445 -35.83 -17.33 2.17
N SER A 446 -35.22 -18.21 1.35
CA SER A 446 -35.96 -19.11 0.46
C SER A 446 -36.33 -20.46 1.09
N HIS A 447 -35.65 -20.88 2.17
CA HIS A 447 -35.91 -22.12 2.88
C HIS A 447 -35.36 -22.13 4.31
N ASP A 448 -35.69 -23.16 5.10
CA ASP A 448 -35.37 -23.22 6.54
C ASP A 448 -34.21 -24.17 6.91
N PHE A 449 -33.44 -24.65 5.92
CA PHE A 449 -32.22 -25.46 6.15
C PHE A 449 -31.30 -24.81 7.20
N LYS A 450 -31.18 -25.46 8.38
CA LYS A 450 -30.36 -25.02 9.53
C LYS A 450 -30.53 -23.54 9.92
N LYS A 451 -31.70 -22.96 9.64
CA LYS A 451 -31.94 -21.52 9.78
C LYS A 451 -31.79 -21.01 11.22
N ASP A 452 -32.29 -21.76 12.20
CA ASP A 452 -32.18 -21.37 13.62
C ASP A 452 -30.71 -21.30 14.08
N LEU A 453 -29.89 -22.26 13.64
CA LEU A 453 -28.44 -22.24 13.89
C LEU A 453 -27.79 -21.00 13.25
N ILE A 454 -28.13 -20.72 11.99
CA ILE A 454 -27.54 -19.59 11.25
C ILE A 454 -27.93 -18.26 11.89
N ILE A 455 -29.22 -18.05 12.18
CA ILE A 455 -29.71 -16.83 12.85
C ILE A 455 -29.13 -16.69 14.25
N GLY A 456 -28.88 -17.79 14.96
CA GLY A 456 -28.27 -17.77 16.29
C GLY A 456 -26.76 -17.49 16.31
N ALA A 457 -26.03 -17.95 15.30
CA ALA A 457 -24.56 -17.87 15.26
C ALA A 457 -24.03 -16.59 14.63
N ILE A 458 -24.63 -16.12 13.52
CA ILE A 458 -24.14 -14.95 12.76
C ILE A 458 -24.06 -13.66 13.62
N PRO A 459 -25.00 -13.36 14.53
CA PRO A 459 -24.89 -12.19 15.42
C PRO A 459 -23.73 -12.24 16.41
N LYS A 460 -23.08 -13.40 16.59
CA LYS A 460 -21.91 -13.57 17.47
C LYS A 460 -20.58 -13.28 16.77
N LEU A 461 -20.58 -13.05 15.45
CA LEU A 461 -19.38 -12.65 14.71
C LEU A 461 -18.85 -11.31 15.23
N ASP A 462 -17.53 -11.14 15.16
CA ASP A 462 -16.86 -9.92 15.62
C ASP A 462 -17.18 -8.75 14.69
N LYS A 463 -17.26 -9.02 13.38
CA LYS A 463 -17.61 -8.03 12.36
C LYS A 463 -18.18 -8.66 11.10
N ILE A 464 -19.05 -7.92 10.42
CA ILE A 464 -19.65 -8.35 9.15
C ILE A 464 -19.39 -7.27 8.08
N TYR A 465 -18.98 -7.72 6.90
CA TYR A 465 -18.76 -6.85 5.76
C TYR A 465 -19.85 -7.04 4.71
N ALA A 466 -20.44 -5.93 4.29
CA ALA A 466 -21.39 -5.85 3.21
C ALA A 466 -20.72 -5.30 1.94
N LEU A 467 -21.28 -5.65 0.79
CA LEU A 467 -20.84 -5.13 -0.51
C LEU A 467 -21.45 -3.77 -0.85
N HIS A 468 -22.59 -3.40 -0.26
CA HIS A 468 -23.27 -2.13 -0.48
C HIS A 468 -24.28 -1.85 0.64
N ASP A 469 -24.72 -0.60 0.79
CA ASP A 469 -25.57 -0.16 1.92
C ASP A 469 -26.92 -0.88 1.98
N ILE A 470 -27.55 -1.14 0.84
CA ILE A 470 -28.82 -1.92 0.80
C ILE A 470 -28.61 -3.32 1.42
N GLN A 471 -27.46 -3.96 1.15
CA GLN A 471 -27.15 -5.27 1.73
C GLN A 471 -26.84 -5.14 3.23
N ALA A 472 -26.15 -4.08 3.66
CA ALA A 472 -25.93 -3.80 5.08
C ALA A 472 -27.25 -3.70 5.85
N GLY A 473 -28.24 -2.97 5.30
CA GLY A 473 -29.59 -2.88 5.85
C GLY A 473 -30.29 -4.24 5.95
N LEU A 474 -30.18 -5.09 4.92
CA LEU A 474 -30.74 -6.45 4.96
C LEU A 474 -30.08 -7.33 6.04
N ILE A 475 -28.75 -7.25 6.19
CA ILE A 475 -28.02 -8.00 7.23
C ILE A 475 -28.51 -7.58 8.61
N ARG A 476 -28.61 -6.27 8.84
CA ARG A 476 -29.10 -5.68 10.09
C ARG A 476 -30.50 -6.18 10.42
N ASP A 477 -31.42 -6.14 9.46
CA ASP A 477 -32.82 -6.49 9.67
C ASP A 477 -33.02 -8.01 9.87
N ILE A 478 -32.27 -8.84 9.14
CA ILE A 478 -32.36 -10.32 9.22
C ILE A 478 -31.75 -10.84 10.53
N PHE A 479 -30.58 -10.33 10.91
CA PHE A 479 -29.80 -10.86 12.03
C PHE A 479 -29.91 -10.04 13.32
N ASN A 480 -30.58 -8.88 13.28
CA ASN A 480 -30.73 -7.95 14.41
C ASN A 480 -29.37 -7.56 15.02
N ILE A 481 -28.49 -7.02 14.18
CA ILE A 481 -27.09 -6.64 14.51
C ILE A 481 -26.96 -5.12 14.47
N GLU A 482 -26.27 -4.51 15.44
CA GLU A 482 -25.96 -3.08 15.46
C GLU A 482 -25.15 -2.60 14.24
N ASP A 483 -25.44 -1.41 13.71
CA ASP A 483 -24.77 -0.81 12.55
C ASP A 483 -23.24 -0.73 12.72
N SER A 484 -22.74 -0.51 13.94
CA SER A 484 -21.30 -0.43 14.21
C SER A 484 -20.54 -1.73 13.95
N ARG A 485 -21.24 -2.87 13.80
CA ARG A 485 -20.65 -4.18 13.49
C ARG A 485 -20.78 -4.55 12.01
N ILE A 486 -21.39 -3.69 11.19
CA ILE A 486 -21.57 -3.89 9.77
C ILE A 486 -20.80 -2.79 9.02
N GLU A 487 -19.86 -3.18 8.17
CA GLU A 487 -19.09 -2.24 7.36
C GLU A 487 -19.23 -2.52 5.87
N VAL A 488 -19.40 -1.48 5.06
CA VAL A 488 -19.45 -1.61 3.60
C VAL A 488 -18.03 -1.58 3.04
N LEU A 489 -17.58 -2.72 2.51
CA LEU A 489 -16.30 -2.82 1.79
C LEU A 489 -16.43 -2.45 0.32
N GLY A 490 -17.57 -2.76 -0.31
CA GLY A 490 -17.65 -2.72 -1.77
C GLY A 490 -16.99 -3.94 -2.40
N SER A 491 -16.53 -3.80 -3.64
CA SER A 491 -15.72 -4.80 -4.34
C SER A 491 -14.59 -4.14 -5.08
N GLY A 492 -13.59 -4.94 -5.47
CA GLY A 492 -12.39 -4.44 -6.09
C GLY A 492 -12.04 -5.03 -7.44
N TYR A 493 -10.98 -4.49 -8.00
CA TYR A 493 -10.38 -4.90 -9.26
C TYR A 493 -8.89 -5.24 -9.07
N ASP A 494 -8.33 -6.00 -10.01
CA ASP A 494 -6.91 -6.34 -10.01
C ASP A 494 -6.11 -5.24 -10.73
N LYS A 495 -5.42 -4.38 -9.98
CA LYS A 495 -4.64 -3.27 -10.54
C LYS A 495 -3.43 -3.71 -11.37
N THR A 496 -2.96 -4.95 -11.18
CA THR A 496 -1.84 -5.51 -11.96
C THR A 496 -2.30 -5.89 -13.37
N ILE A 497 -3.60 -6.11 -13.56
CA ILE A 497 -4.20 -6.47 -14.85
C ILE A 497 -4.88 -5.26 -15.49
N PHE A 498 -5.71 -4.54 -14.72
CA PHE A 498 -6.44 -3.38 -15.18
C PHE A 498 -5.72 -2.11 -14.75
N ASN A 499 -5.00 -1.51 -15.69
CA ASN A 499 -4.31 -0.24 -15.53
C ASN A 499 -4.18 0.45 -16.90
N CYS A 500 -3.87 1.74 -16.87
CA CYS A 500 -3.68 2.57 -18.07
C CYS A 500 -2.28 2.44 -18.70
N GLU A 501 -1.36 1.61 -18.18
CA GLU A 501 0.04 1.59 -18.63
C GLU A 501 0.20 1.11 -20.07
N SER A 502 -0.70 0.21 -20.50
CA SER A 502 -0.72 -0.34 -21.86
C SER A 502 -1.58 0.46 -22.83
N ARG A 503 -2.15 1.59 -22.39
CA ARG A 503 -2.97 2.45 -23.25
C ARG A 503 -2.06 3.19 -24.24
N SER A 504 -2.19 2.86 -25.52
CA SER A 504 -1.51 3.61 -26.58
C SER A 504 -2.07 5.03 -26.66
N ASP A 505 -1.22 6.04 -26.86
CA ASP A 505 -1.63 7.42 -27.14
C ASP A 505 -2.48 7.47 -28.42
N LYS A 506 -3.80 7.36 -28.28
CA LYS A 506 -4.78 7.55 -29.37
C LYS A 506 -4.94 9.03 -29.78
N SER A 507 -3.99 9.90 -29.41
CA SER A 507 -3.99 11.35 -29.65
C SER A 507 -4.24 11.76 -31.12
N SER A 508 -4.03 10.85 -32.08
CA SER A 508 -4.24 11.08 -33.51
C SER A 508 -5.41 10.31 -34.17
N SER A 509 -6.18 9.51 -33.42
CA SER A 509 -7.32 8.74 -33.95
C SER A 509 -8.60 9.58 -33.95
N LYS A 510 -9.30 9.67 -35.09
CA LYS A 510 -10.67 10.23 -35.15
C LYS A 510 -11.74 9.24 -34.69
N GLU A 511 -11.41 7.95 -34.68
CA GLU A 511 -12.33 6.87 -34.30
C GLU A 511 -12.54 6.84 -32.77
N ILE A 512 -13.80 6.84 -32.35
CA ILE A 512 -14.26 6.63 -30.98
C ILE A 512 -14.68 5.18 -30.80
N THR A 513 -14.24 4.59 -29.69
CA THR A 513 -14.54 3.20 -29.38
C THR A 513 -15.44 3.07 -28.14
N LEU A 514 -16.59 2.42 -28.32
CA LEU A 514 -17.46 1.96 -27.25
C LEU A 514 -17.12 0.51 -26.86
N ALA A 515 -17.26 0.15 -25.59
CA ALA A 515 -17.06 -1.20 -25.09
C ALA A 515 -18.19 -1.67 -24.19
N TYR A 516 -18.55 -2.95 -24.29
CA TYR A 516 -19.39 -3.67 -23.34
C TYR A 516 -18.73 -5.00 -22.98
N ALA A 517 -18.78 -5.37 -21.70
CA ALA A 517 -18.38 -6.69 -21.24
C ALA A 517 -19.39 -7.20 -20.20
N GLY A 518 -20.01 -8.35 -20.48
CA GLY A 518 -21.00 -8.95 -19.59
C GLY A 518 -21.78 -10.10 -20.21
N LYS A 519 -22.73 -10.67 -19.47
CA LYS A 519 -23.62 -11.71 -20.00
C LYS A 519 -24.44 -11.14 -21.16
N LEU A 520 -24.66 -11.91 -22.21
CA LEU A 520 -25.59 -11.54 -23.28
C LEU A 520 -26.98 -12.02 -22.90
N ALA A 521 -27.79 -11.10 -22.36
CA ALA A 521 -29.16 -11.36 -21.93
C ALA A 521 -30.02 -10.10 -22.04
N TYR A 522 -31.33 -10.25 -22.18
CA TYR A 522 -32.27 -9.11 -22.26
C TYR A 522 -32.25 -8.23 -21.01
N ALA A 523 -32.05 -8.83 -19.83
CA ALA A 523 -31.89 -8.10 -18.58
C ALA A 523 -30.71 -7.10 -18.57
N LYS A 524 -29.78 -7.23 -19.53
CA LYS A 524 -28.62 -6.33 -19.71
C LYS A 524 -28.90 -5.14 -20.65
N GLY A 525 -30.14 -4.99 -21.13
CA GLY A 525 -30.57 -3.81 -21.91
C GLY A 525 -29.92 -3.66 -23.28
N LEU A 526 -29.26 -4.71 -23.79
CA LEU A 526 -28.53 -4.66 -25.06
C LEU A 526 -29.46 -4.47 -26.28
N MET A 527 -30.71 -4.93 -26.19
CA MET A 527 -31.67 -4.76 -27.29
C MET A 527 -32.00 -3.28 -27.50
N GLU A 528 -32.24 -2.57 -26.41
CA GLU A 528 -32.58 -1.15 -26.37
C GLU A 528 -31.33 -0.29 -26.63
N PHE A 529 -30.16 -0.74 -26.19
CA PHE A 529 -28.89 -0.11 -26.54
C PHE A 529 -28.67 -0.09 -28.05
N PHE A 530 -28.93 -1.20 -28.75
CA PHE A 530 -28.86 -1.20 -30.22
C PHE A 530 -29.93 -0.30 -30.86
N ASP A 531 -31.15 -0.23 -30.31
CA ASP A 531 -32.15 0.74 -30.81
C ASP A 531 -31.70 2.20 -30.60
N ALA A 532 -30.98 2.47 -29.50
CA ALA A 532 -30.44 3.78 -29.21
C ALA A 532 -29.29 4.14 -30.16
N LEU A 533 -28.39 3.18 -30.45
CA LEU A 533 -27.32 3.36 -31.44
C LEU A 533 -27.87 3.78 -32.81
N GLU A 534 -28.99 3.23 -33.27
CA GLU A 534 -29.59 3.66 -34.54
C GLU A 534 -29.98 5.15 -34.57
N LYS A 535 -30.25 5.75 -33.41
CA LYS A 535 -30.63 7.16 -33.26
C LYS A 535 -29.46 8.11 -33.05
N VAL A 536 -28.27 7.61 -32.71
CA VAL A 536 -27.08 8.43 -32.46
C VAL A 536 -26.65 9.15 -33.76
N ASP A 537 -26.49 10.46 -33.68
CA ASP A 537 -25.98 11.31 -34.77
C ASP A 537 -24.45 11.44 -34.70
N PHE A 538 -23.75 10.48 -35.32
CA PHE A 538 -22.28 10.44 -35.39
C PHE A 538 -21.83 9.77 -36.71
N PRO A 539 -20.68 10.15 -37.30
CA PRO A 539 -20.19 9.51 -38.52
C PRO A 539 -20.01 8.00 -38.36
N GLU A 540 -20.57 7.21 -39.27
CA GLU A 540 -20.60 5.74 -39.19
C GLU A 540 -19.19 5.13 -39.18
N GLU A 541 -18.26 5.71 -39.94
CA GLU A 541 -16.86 5.29 -40.01
C GLU A 541 -16.02 5.62 -38.77
N ASP A 542 -16.50 6.52 -37.90
CA ASP A 542 -15.74 7.01 -36.74
C ASP A 542 -16.22 6.39 -35.41
N LEU A 543 -17.20 5.48 -35.41
CA LEU A 543 -17.70 4.82 -34.20
C LEU A 543 -17.66 3.29 -34.30
N VAL A 544 -16.95 2.66 -33.37
CA VAL A 544 -16.84 1.20 -33.25
C VAL A 544 -17.33 0.74 -31.90
N PHE A 545 -18.08 -0.37 -31.87
CA PHE A 545 -18.55 -0.98 -30.63
C PHE A 545 -17.99 -2.39 -30.44
N TYR A 546 -17.12 -2.56 -29.43
CA TYR A 546 -16.64 -3.86 -28.98
C TYR A 546 -17.60 -4.47 -27.96
N LEU A 547 -18.05 -5.68 -28.23
CA LEU A 547 -18.97 -6.43 -27.38
C LEU A 547 -18.35 -7.77 -26.98
N ALA A 548 -17.95 -7.87 -25.72
CA ALA A 548 -17.41 -9.07 -25.10
C ALA A 548 -18.44 -9.74 -24.19
N GLY A 549 -18.56 -11.07 -24.28
CA GLY A 549 -19.50 -11.83 -23.49
C GLY A 549 -20.13 -13.02 -24.19
N ASP A 550 -20.88 -13.80 -23.42
CA ASP A 550 -21.75 -14.87 -23.90
C ASP A 550 -22.99 -15.01 -23.01
N GLY A 551 -23.96 -15.84 -23.37
CA GLY A 551 -25.21 -16.05 -22.63
C GLY A 551 -25.60 -17.52 -22.49
N SER A 552 -26.35 -17.84 -21.42
CA SER A 552 -26.90 -19.19 -21.22
C SER A 552 -28.07 -19.46 -22.16
N GLU A 553 -28.87 -18.42 -22.45
CA GLU A 553 -30.05 -18.50 -23.30
C GLU A 553 -29.67 -18.26 -24.76
N GLN A 554 -29.56 -19.34 -25.54
CA GLN A 554 -29.09 -19.28 -26.93
C GLN A 554 -29.96 -18.36 -27.80
N GLU A 555 -31.27 -18.34 -27.57
CA GLU A 555 -32.20 -17.48 -28.32
C GLU A 555 -31.93 -15.99 -28.06
N GLU A 556 -31.72 -15.59 -26.80
CA GLU A 556 -31.39 -14.20 -26.46
C GLU A 556 -30.07 -13.77 -27.10
N VAL A 557 -29.04 -14.62 -27.00
CA VAL A 557 -27.72 -14.39 -27.60
C VAL A 557 -27.81 -14.18 -29.11
N ILE A 558 -28.55 -15.05 -29.81
CA ILE A 558 -28.75 -14.97 -31.26
C ILE A 558 -29.48 -13.67 -31.63
N ASN A 559 -30.53 -13.31 -30.90
CA ASN A 559 -31.30 -12.10 -31.17
C ASN A 559 -30.48 -10.82 -30.96
N ILE A 560 -29.68 -10.75 -29.88
CA ILE A 560 -28.76 -9.64 -29.60
C ILE A 560 -27.71 -9.52 -30.72
N LYS A 561 -27.08 -10.64 -31.11
CA LYS A 561 -26.08 -10.65 -32.21
C LYS A 561 -26.69 -10.23 -33.54
N ASN A 562 -27.87 -10.74 -33.87
CA ASN A 562 -28.58 -10.39 -35.10
C ASN A 562 -28.95 -8.90 -35.15
N LYS A 563 -29.26 -8.29 -34.00
CA LYS A 563 -29.57 -6.87 -33.91
C LYS A 563 -28.31 -6.02 -34.09
N GLY A 564 -27.22 -6.35 -33.38
CA GLY A 564 -25.95 -5.64 -33.53
C GLY A 564 -25.34 -5.76 -34.93
N ASN A 565 -25.44 -6.93 -35.58
CA ASN A 565 -25.00 -7.12 -36.98
C ASN A 565 -25.77 -6.27 -38.01
N LYS A 566 -26.96 -5.79 -37.64
CA LYS A 566 -27.78 -4.91 -38.48
C LYS A 566 -27.58 -3.43 -38.15
N SER A 567 -26.73 -3.12 -37.17
CA SER A 567 -26.51 -1.74 -36.78
C SER A 567 -25.84 -0.96 -37.91
N LYS A 568 -26.14 0.34 -38.00
CA LYS A 568 -25.43 1.24 -38.92
C LYS A 568 -23.96 1.45 -38.55
N PHE A 569 -23.60 1.24 -37.28
CA PHE A 569 -22.21 1.31 -36.80
C PHE A 569 -21.52 -0.05 -36.81
N ARG A 570 -20.18 -0.04 -36.87
CA ARG A 570 -19.39 -1.28 -36.78
C ARG A 570 -19.48 -1.89 -35.39
N VAL A 571 -20.02 -3.11 -35.31
CA VAL A 571 -20.10 -3.90 -34.07
C VAL A 571 -19.21 -5.13 -34.16
N GLU A 572 -18.34 -5.32 -33.18
CA GLU A 572 -17.43 -6.45 -33.09
C GLU A 572 -17.75 -7.34 -31.90
N PHE A 573 -18.11 -8.59 -32.19
CA PHE A 573 -18.41 -9.60 -31.18
C PHE A 573 -17.14 -10.40 -30.84
N LEU A 574 -16.60 -10.17 -29.65
CA LEU A 574 -15.32 -10.75 -29.21
C LEU A 574 -15.48 -12.08 -28.47
N GLY A 575 -16.71 -12.46 -28.13
CA GLY A 575 -17.01 -13.66 -27.36
C GLY A 575 -16.51 -13.54 -25.91
N ARG A 576 -16.28 -14.68 -25.26
CA ARG A 576 -15.82 -14.72 -23.87
C ARG A 576 -14.32 -14.42 -23.78
N LEU A 577 -13.97 -13.34 -23.09
CA LEU A 577 -12.59 -12.92 -22.86
C LEU A 577 -12.11 -13.35 -21.46
N ASN A 578 -10.82 -13.66 -21.34
CA ASN A 578 -10.15 -13.72 -20.04
C ASN A 578 -9.80 -12.30 -19.54
N GLN A 579 -9.33 -12.15 -18.29
CA GLN A 579 -9.08 -10.84 -17.70
C GLN A 579 -8.01 -10.02 -18.46
N TYR A 580 -6.94 -10.63 -18.96
CA TYR A 580 -5.91 -9.93 -19.74
C TYR A 580 -6.44 -9.44 -21.09
N GLN A 581 -7.24 -10.26 -21.77
CA GLN A 581 -7.89 -9.87 -23.03
C GLN A 581 -8.92 -8.77 -22.79
N LEU A 582 -9.68 -8.85 -21.70
CA LEU A 582 -10.63 -7.82 -21.30
C LEU A 582 -9.91 -6.50 -21.02
N ALA A 583 -8.84 -6.50 -20.24
CA ALA A 583 -8.03 -5.31 -19.98
C ALA A 583 -7.45 -4.72 -21.28
N SER A 584 -6.98 -5.57 -22.21
CA SER A 584 -6.49 -5.12 -23.51
C SER A 584 -7.59 -4.44 -24.34
N MET A 585 -8.80 -5.01 -24.38
CA MET A 585 -9.96 -4.40 -25.03
C MET A 585 -10.33 -3.07 -24.38
N LEU A 586 -10.38 -3.01 -23.04
CA LEU A 586 -10.72 -1.80 -22.29
C LEU A 586 -9.67 -0.69 -22.47
N ASN A 587 -8.38 -1.02 -22.53
CA ASN A 587 -7.31 -0.06 -22.82
C ASN A 587 -7.36 0.47 -24.26
N GLN A 588 -7.94 -0.29 -25.18
CA GLN A 588 -8.21 0.15 -26.56
C GLN A 588 -9.56 0.86 -26.70
N SER A 589 -10.36 0.97 -25.64
CA SER A 589 -11.69 1.57 -25.67
C SER A 589 -11.72 2.95 -25.01
N ASP A 590 -12.66 3.79 -25.43
CA ASP A 590 -12.78 5.17 -24.93
C ASP A 590 -13.93 5.32 -23.95
N ILE A 591 -15.05 4.65 -24.21
CA ILE A 591 -16.25 4.69 -23.37
C ILE A 591 -16.71 3.26 -23.12
N PHE A 592 -16.87 2.90 -21.85
CA PHE A 592 -17.49 1.64 -21.44
C PHE A 592 -18.97 1.88 -21.17
N VAL A 593 -19.83 1.04 -21.75
CA VAL A 593 -21.29 1.15 -21.66
C VAL A 593 -21.86 -0.04 -20.91
N LEU A 594 -22.66 0.23 -19.88
CA LEU A 594 -23.39 -0.79 -19.10
C LEU A 594 -24.88 -0.42 -18.98
N PRO A 595 -25.71 -0.79 -19.98
CA PRO A 595 -27.13 -0.42 -20.06
C PRO A 595 -28.06 -1.37 -19.26
N SER A 596 -27.52 -2.07 -18.26
CA SER A 596 -28.23 -3.09 -17.50
C SER A 596 -29.44 -2.53 -16.74
N TYR A 597 -30.51 -3.33 -16.63
CA TYR A 597 -31.66 -2.99 -15.77
C TYR A 597 -31.46 -3.40 -14.32
N TYR A 598 -30.53 -4.31 -14.08
CA TYR A 598 -30.22 -4.85 -12.77
C TYR A 598 -28.79 -5.38 -12.73
N GLU A 599 -28.07 -5.01 -11.68
CA GLU A 599 -26.76 -5.52 -11.30
C GLU A 599 -26.74 -5.82 -9.81
N GLY A 600 -25.92 -6.79 -9.40
CA GLY A 600 -25.59 -6.97 -7.98
C GLY A 600 -24.53 -5.95 -7.56
N LEU A 601 -23.33 -6.09 -8.12
CA LEU A 601 -22.28 -5.09 -8.05
C LEU A 601 -21.43 -5.19 -9.32
N PRO A 602 -21.47 -4.19 -10.23
CA PRO A 602 -20.86 -4.31 -11.54
C PRO A 602 -19.36 -4.02 -11.50
N LEU A 603 -18.55 -5.04 -11.18
CA LEU A 603 -17.08 -4.92 -11.07
C LEU A 603 -16.41 -4.35 -12.31
N VAL A 604 -17.01 -4.66 -13.46
CA VAL A 604 -16.55 -4.19 -14.77
C VAL A 604 -16.51 -2.66 -14.87
N LEU A 605 -17.27 -1.93 -14.04
CA LEU A 605 -17.15 -0.48 -13.95
C LEU A 605 -15.79 -0.06 -13.40
N LEU A 606 -15.31 -0.70 -12.33
CA LEU A 606 -13.98 -0.43 -11.76
C LEU A 606 -12.87 -0.85 -12.74
N GLU A 607 -13.01 -2.02 -13.37
CA GLU A 607 -12.06 -2.52 -14.37
C GLU A 607 -11.95 -1.54 -15.56
N ALA A 608 -13.08 -1.03 -16.07
CA ALA A 608 -13.11 -0.06 -17.15
C ALA A 608 -12.53 1.30 -16.76
N MET A 609 -12.87 1.82 -15.57
CA MET A 609 -12.31 3.06 -15.04
C MET A 609 -10.80 2.95 -14.81
N ALA A 610 -10.31 1.82 -14.31
CA ALA A 610 -8.89 1.56 -14.10
C ALA A 610 -8.09 1.54 -15.42
N CYS A 611 -8.72 1.16 -16.52
CA CYS A 611 -8.18 1.26 -17.88
C CYS A 611 -8.41 2.64 -18.55
N GLY A 612 -8.98 3.62 -17.83
CA GLY A 612 -9.14 5.01 -18.29
C GLY A 612 -10.34 5.25 -19.22
N ASN A 613 -11.34 4.37 -19.20
CA ASN A 613 -12.59 4.55 -19.92
C ASN A 613 -13.48 5.56 -19.19
N SER A 614 -14.17 6.40 -19.96
CA SER A 614 -15.38 7.06 -19.45
C SER A 614 -16.51 6.03 -19.35
N ILE A 615 -17.40 6.17 -18.39
CA ILE A 615 -18.45 5.20 -18.10
C ILE A 615 -19.82 5.78 -18.46
N LEU A 616 -20.59 5.04 -19.23
CA LEU A 616 -22.01 5.29 -19.45
C LEU A 616 -22.79 4.11 -18.87
N THR A 617 -23.57 4.32 -17.82
CA THR A 617 -24.34 3.25 -17.18
C THR A 617 -25.75 3.67 -16.86
N THR A 618 -26.65 2.69 -16.76
CA THR A 618 -27.98 2.92 -16.23
C THR A 618 -27.91 3.27 -14.74
N ASP A 619 -28.82 4.11 -14.26
CA ASP A 619 -28.94 4.49 -12.84
C ASP A 619 -29.53 3.34 -12.03
N ILE A 620 -28.72 2.29 -11.83
CA ILE A 620 -29.07 1.08 -11.08
C ILE A 620 -28.86 1.36 -9.59
N ASP A 621 -29.85 0.97 -8.78
CA ASP A 621 -29.84 1.18 -7.33
C ASP A 621 -28.53 0.70 -6.67
N GLY A 622 -27.92 1.58 -5.86
CA GLY A 622 -26.72 1.29 -5.06
C GLY A 622 -25.38 1.55 -5.76
N VAL A 623 -25.34 1.76 -7.09
CA VAL A 623 -24.09 2.00 -7.81
C VAL A 623 -23.48 3.37 -7.46
N LYS A 624 -24.30 4.42 -7.36
CA LYS A 624 -23.83 5.78 -7.02
C LYS A 624 -23.24 5.83 -5.62
N GLU A 625 -23.93 5.25 -4.65
CA GLU A 625 -23.49 5.20 -3.26
C GLU A 625 -22.17 4.44 -3.14
N TRP A 626 -22.06 3.30 -3.83
CA TRP A 626 -20.84 2.49 -3.85
C TRP A 626 -19.63 3.22 -4.45
N LEU A 627 -19.80 3.92 -5.57
CA LEU A 627 -18.72 4.65 -6.23
C LEU A 627 -18.29 5.91 -5.46
N GLY A 628 -19.16 6.46 -4.63
CA GLY A 628 -18.87 7.63 -3.81
C GLY A 628 -18.84 8.95 -4.59
N GLN A 629 -18.79 10.06 -3.85
CA GLN A 629 -19.00 11.40 -4.39
C GLN A 629 -17.91 11.84 -5.38
N ASP A 630 -16.66 11.43 -5.17
CA ASP A 630 -15.53 11.87 -6.00
C ASP A 630 -15.66 11.35 -7.45
N ILE A 631 -16.01 10.07 -7.61
CA ILE A 631 -16.29 9.47 -8.92
C ILE A 631 -17.54 10.10 -9.53
N ASN A 632 -18.63 10.21 -8.77
CA ASN A 632 -19.90 10.75 -9.28
C ASN A 632 -19.84 12.21 -9.77
N THR A 633 -18.88 12.99 -9.27
CA THR A 633 -18.70 14.41 -9.67
C THR A 633 -17.55 14.64 -10.64
N SER A 634 -16.84 13.58 -11.04
CA SER A 634 -15.65 13.67 -11.90
C SER A 634 -15.92 13.99 -13.36
N GLY A 635 -17.17 13.80 -13.82
CA GLY A 635 -17.51 13.80 -15.25
C GLY A 635 -17.07 12.53 -15.99
N MET A 636 -16.40 11.59 -15.31
CA MET A 636 -15.95 10.32 -15.89
C MET A 636 -17.10 9.31 -16.03
N ILE A 637 -18.18 9.46 -15.26
CA ILE A 637 -19.36 8.57 -15.29
C ILE A 637 -20.64 9.36 -15.57
N SER A 638 -21.47 8.80 -16.44
CA SER A 638 -22.79 9.32 -16.82
C SER A 638 -23.87 8.28 -16.55
N TYR A 639 -24.98 8.75 -15.97
CA TYR A 639 -26.10 7.89 -15.56
C TYR A 639 -27.33 8.12 -16.44
N VAL A 640 -27.93 7.03 -16.92
CA VAL A 640 -29.21 7.06 -17.65
C VAL A 640 -30.31 6.51 -16.76
N GLY A 641 -31.35 7.30 -16.50
CA GLY A 641 -32.48 6.85 -15.68
C GLY A 641 -33.18 5.62 -16.29
N LEU A 642 -33.43 4.62 -15.43
CA LEU A 642 -34.11 3.37 -15.79
C LEU A 642 -35.43 3.62 -16.54
N PRO A 643 -35.84 2.72 -17.46
CA PRO A 643 -37.22 2.71 -17.94
C PRO A 643 -38.18 2.38 -16.78
N GLU A 644 -39.47 2.63 -16.99
CA GLU A 644 -40.47 2.17 -16.04
C GLU A 644 -40.45 0.63 -15.98
N MET A 645 -40.40 0.06 -14.78
CA MET A 645 -40.20 -1.38 -14.57
C MET A 645 -41.52 -2.09 -14.22
N GLU A 646 -41.73 -3.30 -14.75
CA GLU A 646 -42.83 -4.19 -14.34
C GLU A 646 -42.41 -5.12 -13.20
N ALA A 647 -41.16 -5.56 -13.22
CA ALA A 647 -40.55 -6.43 -12.22
C ALA A 647 -39.03 -6.19 -12.18
N VAL A 648 -38.36 -6.76 -11.19
CA VAL A 648 -36.89 -6.76 -11.13
C VAL A 648 -36.35 -7.30 -12.45
N SER A 649 -35.53 -6.51 -13.15
CA SER A 649 -34.95 -6.79 -14.48
C SER A 649 -35.91 -6.88 -15.68
N ARG A 650 -37.19 -6.49 -15.54
CA ARG A 650 -38.17 -6.48 -16.64
C ARG A 650 -38.79 -5.08 -16.83
N PRO A 651 -38.49 -4.37 -17.94
CA PRO A 651 -39.08 -3.08 -18.23
C PRO A 651 -40.50 -3.19 -18.81
N LYS A 652 -41.29 -2.12 -18.68
CA LYS A 652 -42.57 -1.92 -19.37
C LYS A 652 -42.34 -1.65 -20.84
N VAL A 653 -42.83 -2.55 -21.69
CA VAL A 653 -42.56 -2.53 -23.14
C VAL A 653 -43.06 -1.23 -23.81
N ASP A 654 -44.20 -0.69 -23.37
CA ASP A 654 -44.81 0.53 -23.91
C ASP A 654 -44.05 1.82 -23.57
N ARG A 655 -43.13 1.78 -22.61
CA ARG A 655 -42.31 2.92 -22.16
C ARG A 655 -40.86 2.86 -22.61
N LEU A 656 -40.46 1.82 -23.34
CA LEU A 656 -39.09 1.65 -23.81
C LEU A 656 -38.66 2.73 -24.82
N GLY A 657 -39.59 3.28 -25.60
CA GLY A 657 -39.28 4.32 -26.60
C GLY A 657 -38.60 5.55 -25.99
N GLU A 658 -39.16 6.07 -24.89
CA GLU A 658 -38.61 7.22 -24.16
C GLU A 658 -37.23 6.91 -23.55
N TYR A 659 -37.02 5.68 -23.08
CA TYR A 659 -35.73 5.24 -22.56
C TYR A 659 -34.66 5.15 -23.66
N VAL A 660 -35.01 4.60 -24.82
CA VAL A 660 -34.13 4.53 -26.00
C VAL A 660 -33.70 5.94 -26.43
N ASP A 661 -34.60 6.91 -26.44
CA ASP A 661 -34.27 8.31 -26.77
C ASP A 661 -33.28 8.92 -25.77
N ARG A 662 -33.50 8.71 -24.46
CA ARG A 662 -32.56 9.17 -23.42
C ARG A 662 -31.20 8.51 -23.53
N LEU A 663 -31.16 7.21 -23.82
CA LEU A 663 -29.93 6.46 -23.97
C LEU A 663 -29.12 6.93 -25.18
N ALA A 664 -29.77 7.22 -26.32
CA ALA A 664 -29.11 7.77 -27.50
C ALA A 664 -28.45 9.13 -27.21
N LEU A 665 -29.18 10.04 -26.58
CA LEU A 665 -28.65 11.35 -26.17
C LEU A 665 -27.47 11.21 -25.19
N ALA A 666 -27.52 10.24 -24.27
CA ALA A 666 -26.44 10.00 -23.31
C ALA A 666 -25.19 9.40 -23.98
N ILE A 667 -25.34 8.59 -25.03
CA ILE A 667 -24.22 8.11 -25.86
C ILE A 667 -23.54 9.30 -26.54
N GLU A 668 -24.31 10.16 -27.21
CA GLU A 668 -23.79 11.37 -27.86
C GLU A 668 -23.06 12.29 -26.87
N ASP A 669 -23.65 12.51 -25.69
CA ASP A 669 -23.05 13.35 -24.66
C ASP A 669 -21.75 12.77 -24.09
N SER A 670 -21.69 11.44 -23.92
CA SER A 670 -20.48 10.74 -23.49
C SER A 670 -19.37 10.84 -24.55
N ILE A 671 -19.71 10.75 -25.84
CA ILE A 671 -18.79 10.95 -26.95
C ILE A 671 -18.22 12.38 -26.93
N ARG A 672 -19.08 13.40 -26.79
CA ARG A 672 -18.64 14.81 -26.72
C ARG A 672 -17.76 15.06 -25.51
N THR A 673 -18.17 14.63 -24.32
CA THR A 673 -17.40 14.78 -23.08
C THR A 673 -16.01 14.16 -23.21
N ARG A 674 -15.92 13.01 -23.87
CA ARG A 674 -14.65 12.33 -24.14
C ARG A 674 -13.76 13.10 -25.09
N LEU A 675 -14.30 13.59 -26.21
CA LEU A 675 -13.59 14.37 -27.22
C LEU A 675 -13.09 15.71 -26.64
N ASP A 676 -13.93 16.39 -25.87
CA ASP A 676 -13.63 17.67 -25.23
C ASP A 676 -12.72 17.53 -23.99
N LYS A 677 -12.42 16.29 -23.57
CA LYS A 677 -11.67 15.95 -22.34
C LYS A 677 -12.25 16.64 -21.10
N ASN A 678 -13.58 16.77 -21.05
CA ASN A 678 -14.28 17.47 -19.98
C ASN A 678 -14.58 16.55 -18.78
N TYR A 679 -13.55 15.88 -18.28
CA TYR A 679 -13.62 14.99 -17.11
C TYR A 679 -12.27 14.98 -16.38
N ARG A 680 -12.30 14.64 -15.08
CA ARG A 680 -11.10 14.48 -14.25
C ARG A 680 -10.85 12.98 -14.03
N GLN A 681 -9.59 12.54 -14.15
CA GLN A 681 -9.22 11.20 -13.69
C GLN A 681 -9.34 11.12 -12.16
N VAL A 682 -9.95 10.03 -11.68
CA VAL A 682 -10.11 9.75 -10.26
C VAL A 682 -9.18 8.61 -9.88
N ASN A 683 -8.51 8.75 -8.74
CA ASN A 683 -7.75 7.64 -8.18
C ASN A 683 -8.73 6.66 -7.52
N ILE A 684 -8.84 5.46 -8.09
CA ILE A 684 -9.68 4.39 -7.56
C ILE A 684 -8.86 3.26 -6.92
N GLU A 685 -7.58 3.51 -6.60
CA GLU A 685 -6.68 2.49 -6.03
C GLU A 685 -7.18 1.94 -4.68
N GLU A 686 -7.88 2.74 -3.89
CA GLU A 686 -8.55 2.28 -2.66
C GLU A 686 -9.65 1.24 -2.93
N MET A 687 -10.21 1.24 -4.15
CA MET A 687 -11.17 0.24 -4.63
C MET A 687 -10.47 -0.92 -5.34
N SER A 688 -9.15 -1.04 -5.30
CA SER A 688 -8.44 -2.25 -5.75
C SER A 688 -8.55 -3.37 -4.72
N TRP A 689 -8.21 -4.60 -5.09
CA TRP A 689 -8.12 -5.70 -4.13
C TRP A 689 -7.16 -5.41 -2.97
N ASN A 690 -6.06 -4.69 -3.21
CA ASN A 690 -5.12 -4.27 -2.16
C ASN A 690 -5.78 -3.25 -1.21
N GLY A 691 -6.50 -2.27 -1.76
CA GLY A 691 -7.20 -1.26 -0.96
C GLY A 691 -8.27 -1.89 -0.06
N LEU A 692 -9.08 -2.81 -0.60
CA LEU A 692 -10.08 -3.53 0.17
C LEU A 692 -9.49 -4.47 1.22
N ALA A 693 -8.42 -5.19 0.86
CA ALA A 693 -7.70 -6.04 1.79
C ALA A 693 -7.14 -5.24 2.97
N LYS A 694 -6.55 -4.07 2.70
CA LYS A 694 -6.06 -3.15 3.73
C LYS A 694 -7.19 -2.67 4.63
N LYS A 695 -8.29 -2.19 4.05
CA LYS A 695 -9.47 -1.74 4.81
C LYS A 695 -10.02 -2.85 5.72
N LEU A 696 -10.15 -4.07 5.20
CA LEU A 696 -10.57 -5.23 5.99
C LEU A 696 -9.56 -5.51 7.13
N TYR A 697 -8.27 -5.56 6.81
CA TYR A 697 -7.19 -5.88 7.75
C TYR A 697 -7.11 -4.89 8.92
N ASP A 698 -7.11 -3.59 8.62
CA ASP A 698 -7.01 -2.50 9.60
C ASP A 698 -8.25 -2.44 10.50
N SER A 699 -9.42 -2.73 9.93
CA SER A 699 -10.69 -2.58 10.65
C SER A 699 -11.02 -3.74 11.61
N CYS A 700 -10.13 -4.74 11.66
CA CYS A 700 -10.15 -5.86 12.60
C CYS A 700 -9.28 -5.63 13.84
N ASP A 701 -8.56 -4.49 13.94
CA ASP A 701 -7.92 -4.00 15.20
C ASP A 701 -8.94 -3.28 16.10
#